data_AF-A0A109QX71-F1
#
_entry.id   AF-A0A109QX71-F1
#
_cell.length_a   1.000
_cell.length_b   1.000
_cell.length_c   1.000
_cell.angle_alpha   90.00
_cell.angle_beta   90.00
_cell.angle_gamma   90.00
#
_symmetry.space_group_name_H-M   'P 1'
#
loop_
_entity.id
_entity.type
_entity.pdbx_description
1 polymer ?
#
loop_
_entity_poly.entity_id
_entity_poly.type
_entity_poly.pdbx_seq_one_letter_code
_entity_poly.pdbx_strand_id
1 'polypeptide(L)'
;MFLLDDVVVTSASDLATASKCEFAFLRSLDAKLGRTDKVAQKADAMLERAGRLGDAHEAAVLERYRAQFGAFDGVGTGVVEIERPSAFDADARDAALAATREAFESGAAVVFQAAFFDGDFIGFADFIVRQPDGRYLVQDTKLARSVRVTALLQLVAYVEQLEKIGVSVADTVQLLLGDGSTSEHRVADILPVYRRRRAHLLRIIADRRAETGVLAWGDPRYTACGQCESCEAEIQAHRDVFLVAGLRGSQRLKLRDAGIRTIDELAALGGDDAESIDGIGDAALAGLRAQARLQLRALAEQAAVPPFEVVAASALEALPATDPGDIFFDFEGDPLYSEQGGADGSPQRWGLDYLFGLIEPDHTFRAFWAHNHAEERQALIEFLAYVAERRAAHPGMHIYHYAAYERTHLLSLAARHGVGEAEVDQLLRDNVLIDLYPIVRGALRVGSRSYSIKKLEPLYMGEEHRDQAGVTNAADSITEYAEAMALLDAGETDAGRQKLDEIASYNEYDCRSTLELRDWLLGLAHEHGVTPATANADRDAVIELAPSPLRDALLARAGDPLDLDRGADQTAAAFAAAALDYHQREQKSFWWEHFARLENPIADWADTRDVLVVESATVERDWHREGKQRVDRRWLRLRGAIAPGSSIKKGDQAGPFLLYDSPAPWPDARANPWARAAKSVQVLDVDEDGGVLVLETLYKDAAPYDNVPVALTPGAPPPAGAQKDAIAGWAQAIVDAGHGSAGSGTPAWPRDPVVDLLRRVPPRLPQNADGHAGEQPASASVLDQVIAATLALDHAALAVQGPPGTGKTYLGAHLITELVEKHNFKIGVVAQSHAVVENLLEGVVKAGLDRALVGKVPKSGTEPGGKAPGYTELEKNSHLFFALDHAESGFVIGGTAWDFANPARFSRRSLDLLVIDEAGQFSLASTIAASVAATNLLLLGDPQQLPQVSQGTHPEPVDQSALGWVSAGHDVLPAEFGFFLAESRRMHPAVTAPVSALSYEGALQAHPVAAERLLEGITPGLHAVPVPHRGNSTESVEEAAAVVELVRGALGRAWSESAQPGDGQRMSRPLEPRDVIVVTPYNAQMHVVHAALAAAGLGAVRVGTVDKFQGQEAAIAIVSLAASSAEDVPRGMSFLIMKNRLNVAISRAKWAAYLLHSPALIEYLPVTPDGLAELSAFIRLVEAGQ
;
A
#
# COMPACT_ATOMS: atom_id res chain seq x y z
N MET A 1 -12.51 -24.75 19.88
CA MET A 1 -13.56 -25.68 19.40
C MET A 1 -13.69 -26.90 20.31
N PHE A 2 -14.90 -27.40 20.55
CA PHE A 2 -15.16 -28.70 21.19
C PHE A 2 -16.51 -29.28 20.71
N LEU A 3 -16.80 -30.54 21.07
CA LEU A 3 -18.09 -31.17 20.81
C LEU A 3 -18.94 -31.10 22.08
N LEU A 4 -20.12 -30.51 21.96
CA LEU A 4 -21.16 -30.55 22.99
C LEU A 4 -22.31 -31.37 22.42
N ASP A 5 -22.50 -32.59 22.93
CA ASP A 5 -23.33 -33.62 22.32
C ASP A 5 -22.95 -33.83 20.84
N ASP A 6 -23.85 -33.47 19.92
CA ASP A 6 -23.68 -33.52 18.47
C ASP A 6 -23.52 -32.12 17.84
N VAL A 7 -23.13 -31.09 18.60
CA VAL A 7 -22.90 -29.74 18.09
C VAL A 7 -21.42 -29.38 18.20
N VAL A 8 -20.87 -28.86 17.11
CA VAL A 8 -19.50 -28.32 17.09
C VAL A 8 -19.56 -26.90 17.63
N VAL A 9 -19.07 -26.70 18.84
CA VAL A 9 -18.97 -25.38 19.47
C VAL A 9 -17.62 -24.76 19.10
N THR A 10 -17.66 -23.55 18.55
CA THR A 10 -16.50 -22.79 18.09
C THR A 10 -16.29 -21.52 18.93
N SER A 11 -15.10 -20.94 18.84
CA SER A 11 -14.78 -19.62 19.41
C SER A 11 -14.25 -18.68 18.33
N ALA A 12 -14.03 -17.41 18.67
CA ALA A 12 -13.42 -16.46 17.74
C ALA A 12 -12.02 -16.92 17.24
N SER A 13 -11.25 -17.61 18.08
CA SER A 13 -9.95 -18.17 17.70
C SER A 13 -10.05 -19.30 16.67
N ASP A 14 -11.16 -20.05 16.66
CA ASP A 14 -11.39 -21.09 15.64
C ASP A 14 -11.67 -20.44 14.27
N LEU A 15 -12.41 -19.32 14.24
CA LEU A 15 -12.63 -18.54 13.01
C LEU A 15 -11.31 -18.02 12.42
N ALA A 16 -10.41 -17.55 13.27
CA ALA A 16 -9.06 -17.14 12.89
C ALA A 16 -8.25 -18.31 12.29
N THR A 17 -8.33 -19.48 12.94
CA THR A 17 -7.64 -20.70 12.48
C THR A 17 -8.15 -21.17 11.13
N ALA A 18 -9.47 -21.28 10.97
CA ALA A 18 -10.11 -21.67 9.72
C ALA A 18 -9.84 -20.69 8.58
N SER A 19 -9.68 -19.39 8.90
CA SER A 19 -9.35 -18.38 7.89
C SER A 19 -7.90 -18.40 7.43
N LYS A 20 -6.99 -18.99 8.22
CA LYS A 20 -5.60 -19.21 7.79
C LYS A 20 -5.44 -20.50 6.99
N CYS A 21 -6.10 -21.58 7.41
CA CYS A 21 -5.99 -22.87 6.77
C CYS A 21 -7.24 -23.72 7.09
N GLU A 22 -8.17 -23.79 6.15
CA GLU A 22 -9.38 -24.59 6.28
C GLU A 22 -9.06 -26.07 6.44
N PHE A 23 -8.06 -26.57 5.68
CA PHE A 23 -7.59 -27.94 5.80
C PHE A 23 -7.16 -28.27 7.24
N ALA A 24 -6.33 -27.44 7.88
CA ALA A 24 -5.86 -27.69 9.25
C ALA A 24 -7.00 -27.62 10.29
N PHE A 25 -7.93 -26.68 10.12
CA PHE A 25 -9.12 -26.59 10.96
C PHE A 25 -9.98 -27.86 10.86
N LEU A 26 -10.28 -28.31 9.63
CA LEU A 26 -11.10 -29.49 9.39
C LEU A 26 -10.41 -30.79 9.78
N ARG A 27 -9.07 -30.89 9.66
CA ARG A 27 -8.30 -32.03 10.21
C ARG A 27 -8.38 -32.06 11.73
N SER A 28 -8.34 -30.90 12.38
CA SER A 28 -8.56 -30.79 13.84
C SER A 28 -9.97 -31.18 14.25
N LEU A 29 -10.98 -30.92 13.40
CA LEU A 29 -12.34 -31.40 13.58
C LEU A 29 -12.43 -32.93 13.40
N ASP A 30 -11.84 -33.49 12.35
CA ASP A 30 -11.79 -34.94 12.14
C ASP A 30 -11.12 -35.66 13.33
N ALA A 31 -10.10 -35.06 13.95
CA ALA A 31 -9.47 -35.62 15.14
C ALA A 31 -10.43 -35.67 16.34
N LYS A 32 -11.22 -34.61 16.55
CA LYS A 32 -12.25 -34.58 17.62
C LYS A 32 -13.42 -35.53 17.35
N LEU A 33 -13.71 -35.79 16.07
CA LEU A 33 -14.70 -36.79 15.64
C LEU A 33 -14.15 -38.23 15.67
N GLY A 34 -12.89 -38.43 16.09
CA GLY A 34 -12.27 -39.75 16.19
C GLY A 34 -11.91 -40.39 14.85
N ARG A 35 -11.80 -39.60 13.77
CA ARG A 35 -11.51 -40.08 12.42
C ARG A 35 -10.00 -40.16 12.12
N THR A 36 -9.20 -39.38 12.84
CA THR A 36 -7.74 -39.29 12.68
C THR A 36 -7.11 -38.96 14.02
N ASP A 37 -5.80 -39.18 14.16
CA ASP A 37 -5.05 -38.70 15.32
C ASP A 37 -4.83 -37.18 15.25
N LYS A 38 -4.71 -36.55 16.41
CA LYS A 38 -4.35 -35.13 16.52
C LYS A 38 -2.90 -34.95 16.08
N VAL A 39 -2.68 -34.01 15.15
CA VAL A 39 -1.32 -33.59 14.76
C VAL A 39 -0.61 -33.00 15.98
N ALA A 40 0.58 -33.53 16.29
CA ALA A 40 1.40 -33.01 17.37
C ALA A 40 1.86 -31.59 17.01
N GLN A 41 1.55 -30.63 17.88
CA GLN A 41 2.07 -29.27 17.78
C GLN A 41 3.35 -29.18 18.58
N LYS A 42 4.39 -28.57 18.02
CA LYS A 42 5.60 -28.26 18.78
C LYS A 42 5.27 -27.17 19.80
N ALA A 43 5.78 -27.30 21.01
CA ALA A 43 5.72 -26.23 21.99
C ALA A 43 6.50 -25.03 21.46
N ASP A 44 5.89 -23.85 21.51
CA ASP A 44 6.46 -22.60 21.06
C ASP A 44 6.63 -21.70 22.29
N ALA A 45 7.85 -21.66 22.82
CA ALA A 45 8.19 -20.91 24.03
C ALA A 45 7.89 -19.41 23.90
N MET A 46 8.04 -18.86 22.69
CA MET A 46 7.72 -17.46 22.40
C MET A 46 6.21 -17.20 22.49
N LEU A 47 5.40 -18.13 21.96
CA LEU A 47 3.93 -18.06 22.07
C LEU A 47 3.46 -18.16 23.53
N GLU A 48 4.07 -19.05 24.32
CA GLU A 48 3.79 -19.19 25.75
C GLU A 48 4.17 -17.93 26.55
N ARG A 49 5.33 -17.34 26.27
CA ARG A 49 5.77 -16.07 26.87
C ARG A 49 4.83 -14.92 26.50
N ALA A 50 4.46 -14.80 25.23
CA ALA A 50 3.51 -13.79 24.77
C ALA A 50 2.13 -13.94 25.46
N GLY A 51 1.69 -15.18 25.71
CA GLY A 51 0.47 -15.46 26.50
C GLY A 51 0.55 -14.90 27.92
N ARG A 52 1.61 -15.24 28.67
CA ARG A 52 1.82 -14.74 30.05
C ARG A 52 1.89 -13.21 30.14
N LEU A 53 2.60 -12.58 29.21
CA LEU A 53 2.68 -11.11 29.13
C LEU A 53 1.33 -10.48 28.75
N GLY A 54 0.55 -11.14 27.88
CA GLY A 54 -0.82 -10.76 27.56
C GLY A 54 -1.73 -10.79 28.79
N ASP A 55 -1.69 -11.85 29.59
CA ASP A 55 -2.46 -11.98 30.83
C ASP A 55 -2.09 -10.88 31.84
N ALA A 56 -0.80 -10.52 31.93
CA ALA A 56 -0.33 -9.43 32.78
C ALA A 56 -0.82 -8.05 32.32
N HIS A 57 -0.86 -7.81 30.99
CA HIS A 57 -1.42 -6.59 30.41
C HIS A 57 -2.92 -6.47 30.68
N GLU A 58 -3.69 -7.56 30.50
CA GLU A 58 -5.12 -7.62 30.84
C GLU A 58 -5.35 -7.27 32.32
N ALA A 59 -4.56 -7.88 33.22
CA ALA A 59 -4.65 -7.61 34.66
C ALA A 59 -4.33 -6.14 35.01
N ALA A 60 -3.34 -5.52 34.35
CA ALA A 60 -2.99 -4.12 34.57
C ALA A 60 -4.12 -3.16 34.12
N VAL A 61 -4.81 -3.48 33.03
CA VAL A 61 -6.00 -2.73 32.57
C VAL A 61 -7.16 -2.89 33.55
N LEU A 62 -7.38 -4.11 34.08
CA LEU A 62 -8.40 -4.36 35.10
C LEU A 62 -8.16 -3.52 36.37
N GLU A 63 -6.92 -3.46 36.86
CA GLU A 63 -6.56 -2.62 38.01
C GLU A 63 -6.83 -1.13 37.75
N ARG A 64 -6.58 -0.65 36.52
CA ARG A 64 -6.90 0.73 36.12
C ARG A 64 -8.40 1.00 36.20
N TYR A 65 -9.23 0.07 35.74
CA TYR A 65 -10.69 0.21 35.84
C TYR A 65 -11.18 0.10 37.29
N ARG A 66 -10.61 -0.79 38.10
CA ARG A 66 -10.89 -0.86 39.54
C ARG A 66 -10.56 0.46 40.24
N ALA A 67 -9.43 1.08 39.91
CA ALA A 67 -9.04 2.38 40.45
C ALA A 67 -9.97 3.52 40.01
N GLN A 68 -10.46 3.48 38.76
CA GLN A 68 -11.32 4.52 38.19
C GLN A 68 -12.77 4.41 38.66
N PHE A 69 -13.35 3.22 38.67
CA PHE A 69 -14.79 2.99 38.89
C PHE A 69 -15.12 2.35 40.24
N GLY A 70 -14.14 1.79 40.94
CA GLY A 70 -14.36 1.02 42.18
C GLY A 70 -14.96 -0.36 41.94
N ALA A 71 -15.13 -1.12 43.03
CA ALA A 71 -15.85 -2.39 43.00
C ALA A 71 -17.34 -2.16 42.75
N PHE A 72 -18.00 -3.10 42.08
CA PHE A 72 -19.44 -3.02 41.81
C PHE A 72 -20.25 -2.92 43.11
N ASP A 73 -21.11 -1.92 43.20
CA ASP A 73 -21.90 -1.60 44.41
C ASP A 73 -23.32 -2.19 44.40
N GLY A 74 -23.68 -2.92 43.34
CA GLY A 74 -24.99 -3.54 43.14
C GLY A 74 -25.97 -2.72 42.30
N VAL A 75 -25.70 -1.44 42.00
CA VAL A 75 -26.57 -0.58 41.18
C VAL A 75 -25.76 0.48 40.40
N GLY A 76 -25.52 0.23 39.11
CA GLY A 76 -25.13 1.28 38.16
C GLY A 76 -23.70 1.81 38.26
N THR A 77 -22.90 1.41 39.25
CA THR A 77 -21.53 1.89 39.45
C THR A 77 -20.54 0.77 39.81
N GLY A 78 -19.36 0.79 39.19
CA GLY A 78 -18.24 -0.12 39.48
C GLY A 78 -17.98 -1.23 38.44
N VAL A 79 -16.93 -2.01 38.70
CA VAL A 79 -16.47 -3.13 37.86
C VAL A 79 -17.08 -4.45 38.32
N VAL A 80 -17.78 -5.15 37.43
CA VAL A 80 -18.28 -6.52 37.64
C VAL A 80 -17.29 -7.50 37.01
N GLU A 81 -16.87 -8.50 37.76
CA GLU A 81 -15.94 -9.54 37.29
C GLU A 81 -16.65 -10.89 37.25
N ILE A 82 -16.62 -11.52 36.09
CA ILE A 82 -17.28 -12.81 35.87
C ILE A 82 -16.22 -13.90 35.81
N GLU A 83 -16.33 -14.90 36.68
CA GLU A 83 -15.40 -16.02 36.71
C GLU A 83 -15.51 -16.83 35.41
N ARG A 84 -14.37 -17.09 34.75
CA ARG A 84 -14.34 -17.82 33.48
C ARG A 84 -14.66 -19.30 33.72
N PRO A 85 -15.82 -19.80 33.26
CA PRO A 85 -16.21 -21.19 33.48
C PRO A 85 -15.39 -22.15 32.62
N SER A 86 -15.26 -23.39 33.08
CA SER A 86 -14.87 -24.49 32.19
C SER A 86 -15.94 -24.66 31.11
N ALA A 87 -15.53 -24.62 29.83
CA ALA A 87 -16.47 -24.73 28.70
C ALA A 87 -17.24 -26.07 28.65
N PHE A 88 -16.78 -27.09 29.39
CA PHE A 88 -17.41 -28.40 29.50
C PHE A 88 -18.39 -28.53 30.67
N ASP A 89 -18.44 -27.55 31.57
CA ASP A 89 -19.35 -27.52 32.71
C ASP A 89 -20.58 -26.67 32.36
N ALA A 90 -21.71 -27.33 32.12
CA ALA A 90 -22.95 -26.66 31.72
C ALA A 90 -23.50 -25.75 32.82
N ASP A 91 -23.44 -26.17 34.08
CA ASP A 91 -23.98 -25.39 35.20
C ASP A 91 -23.13 -24.14 35.45
N ALA A 92 -21.79 -24.27 35.40
CA ALA A 92 -20.88 -23.13 35.54
C ALA A 92 -21.01 -22.14 34.37
N ARG A 93 -21.18 -22.65 33.14
CA ARG A 93 -21.44 -21.81 31.97
C ARG A 93 -22.75 -21.04 32.11
N ASP A 94 -23.84 -21.73 32.47
CA ASP A 94 -25.16 -21.11 32.58
C ASP A 94 -25.19 -20.06 33.71
N ALA A 95 -24.45 -20.29 34.80
CA ALA A 95 -24.24 -19.29 35.85
C ALA A 95 -23.50 -18.04 35.35
N ALA A 96 -22.42 -18.21 34.57
CA ALA A 96 -21.68 -17.08 34.00
C ALA A 96 -22.52 -16.26 33.00
N LEU A 97 -23.37 -16.93 32.21
CA LEU A 97 -24.32 -16.25 31.29
C LEU A 97 -25.37 -15.44 32.07
N ALA A 98 -25.90 -16.00 33.17
CA ALA A 98 -26.84 -15.30 34.04
C ALA A 98 -26.19 -14.06 34.70
N ALA A 99 -24.98 -14.22 35.24
CA ALA A 99 -24.22 -13.10 35.81
C ALA A 99 -23.92 -12.01 34.79
N THR A 100 -23.61 -12.39 33.53
CA THR A 100 -23.39 -11.44 32.44
C THR A 100 -24.65 -10.60 32.16
N ARG A 101 -25.82 -11.25 32.09
CA ARG A 101 -27.09 -10.56 31.88
C ARG A 101 -27.43 -9.61 33.05
N GLU A 102 -27.26 -10.07 34.28
CA GLU A 102 -27.50 -9.27 35.49
C GLU A 102 -26.59 -8.03 35.54
N ALA A 103 -25.32 -8.15 35.14
CA ALA A 103 -24.38 -7.03 35.09
C ALA A 103 -24.84 -5.91 34.15
N PHE A 104 -25.41 -6.25 33.00
CA PHE A 104 -25.95 -5.26 32.06
C PHE A 104 -27.30 -4.69 32.50
N GLU A 105 -28.19 -5.53 33.04
CA GLU A 105 -29.50 -5.09 33.57
C GLU A 105 -29.35 -4.12 34.76
N SER A 106 -28.32 -4.33 35.57
CA SER A 106 -27.97 -3.47 36.71
C SER A 106 -27.16 -2.22 36.32
N GLY A 107 -26.76 -2.09 35.05
CA GLY A 107 -26.09 -0.90 34.52
C GLY A 107 -24.61 -0.76 34.91
N ALA A 108 -23.89 -1.86 35.11
CA ALA A 108 -22.47 -1.85 35.47
C ALA A 108 -21.63 -0.91 34.58
N ALA A 109 -20.65 -0.24 35.18
CA ALA A 109 -19.76 0.68 34.46
C ALA A 109 -18.77 -0.09 33.57
N VAL A 110 -18.25 -1.20 34.08
CA VAL A 110 -17.39 -2.13 33.35
C VAL A 110 -17.80 -3.56 33.67
N VAL A 111 -17.93 -4.42 32.65
CA VAL A 111 -18.08 -5.87 32.81
C VAL A 111 -16.81 -6.55 32.29
N PHE A 112 -16.09 -7.22 33.18
CA PHE A 112 -14.86 -7.95 32.88
C PHE A 112 -15.16 -9.45 32.72
N GLN A 113 -14.61 -10.05 31.66
CA GLN A 113 -14.81 -11.47 31.30
C GLN A 113 -16.28 -11.85 31.03
N ALA A 114 -17.04 -10.95 30.39
CA ALA A 114 -18.44 -11.21 30.02
C ALA A 114 -18.56 -12.47 29.15
N ALA A 115 -19.42 -13.40 29.56
CA ALA A 115 -19.57 -14.69 28.91
C ALA A 115 -20.70 -14.68 27.87
N PHE A 116 -20.43 -15.27 26.71
CA PHE A 116 -21.41 -15.42 25.63
C PHE A 116 -21.47 -16.87 25.13
N PHE A 117 -22.70 -17.35 24.90
CA PHE A 117 -22.97 -18.66 24.30
C PHE A 117 -24.28 -18.63 23.52
N ASP A 118 -24.26 -18.99 22.24
CA ASP A 118 -25.46 -19.02 21.38
C ASP A 118 -25.80 -20.41 20.81
N GLY A 119 -25.15 -21.46 21.34
CA GLY A 119 -25.37 -22.86 20.98
C GLY A 119 -24.24 -23.46 20.13
N ASP A 120 -23.66 -22.67 19.21
CA ASP A 120 -22.53 -23.09 18.36
C ASP A 120 -21.29 -22.19 18.48
N PHE A 121 -21.40 -21.08 19.22
CA PHE A 121 -20.31 -20.17 19.56
C PHE A 121 -20.19 -20.00 21.08
N ILE A 122 -18.95 -19.94 21.58
CA ILE A 122 -18.62 -19.53 22.95
C ILE A 122 -17.53 -18.45 22.93
N GLY A 123 -17.64 -17.47 23.82
CA GLY A 123 -16.66 -16.40 23.94
C GLY A 123 -16.69 -15.69 25.29
N PHE A 124 -15.57 -15.03 25.61
CA PHE A 124 -15.37 -14.27 26.83
C PHE A 124 -14.74 -12.94 26.45
N ALA A 125 -15.46 -11.83 26.67
CA ALA A 125 -14.95 -10.50 26.36
C ALA A 125 -14.15 -9.95 27.53
N ASP A 126 -12.93 -9.48 27.27
CA ASP A 126 -12.06 -8.91 28.30
C ASP A 126 -12.77 -7.76 29.01
N PHE A 127 -13.16 -6.70 28.29
CA PHE A 127 -13.82 -5.53 28.89
C PHE A 127 -15.00 -5.03 28.06
N ILE A 128 -16.12 -4.73 28.73
CA ILE A 128 -17.27 -4.06 28.13
C ILE A 128 -17.61 -2.83 28.97
N VAL A 129 -17.41 -1.64 28.40
CA VAL A 129 -17.38 -0.37 29.14
C VAL A 129 -18.57 0.51 28.76
N ARG A 130 -19.31 1.00 29.75
CA ARG A 130 -20.46 1.88 29.57
C ARG A 130 -20.01 3.29 29.20
N GLN A 131 -20.51 3.79 28.07
CA GLN A 131 -20.25 5.14 27.57
C GLN A 131 -21.19 6.19 28.21
N PRO A 132 -20.84 7.49 28.16
CA PRO A 132 -21.67 8.56 28.71
C PRO A 132 -23.09 8.63 28.11
N ASP A 133 -23.25 8.21 26.86
CA ASP A 133 -24.55 8.12 26.16
C ASP A 133 -25.38 6.88 26.55
N GLY A 134 -24.85 6.02 27.42
CA GLY A 134 -25.48 4.81 27.93
C GLY A 134 -25.28 3.56 27.07
N ARG A 135 -24.58 3.65 25.93
CA ARG A 135 -24.22 2.49 25.11
C ARG A 135 -22.97 1.79 25.67
N TYR A 136 -22.77 0.53 25.29
CA TYR A 136 -21.61 -0.26 25.73
C TYR A 136 -20.57 -0.39 24.62
N LEU A 137 -19.32 -0.08 24.95
CA LEU A 137 -18.15 -0.22 24.10
C LEU A 137 -17.45 -1.55 24.42
N VAL A 138 -17.20 -2.37 23.40
CA VAL A 138 -16.42 -3.61 23.56
C VAL A 138 -14.95 -3.30 23.40
N GLN A 139 -14.15 -3.76 24.36
CA GLN A 139 -12.69 -3.63 24.35
C GLN A 139 -12.02 -4.97 24.61
N ASP A 140 -10.86 -5.16 24.00
CA ASP A 140 -10.05 -6.38 24.12
C ASP A 140 -8.58 -5.96 24.24
N THR A 141 -7.86 -6.64 25.12
CA THR A 141 -6.45 -6.36 25.40
C THR A 141 -5.55 -7.23 24.54
N LYS A 142 -4.57 -6.62 23.91
CA LYS A 142 -3.60 -7.33 23.07
C LYS A 142 -2.21 -6.78 23.30
N LEU A 143 -1.28 -7.66 23.66
CA LEU A 143 0.13 -7.32 23.79
C LEU A 143 0.75 -6.83 22.46
N ALA A 144 0.19 -7.27 21.33
CA ALA A 144 0.68 -6.89 20.02
C ALA A 144 0.57 -5.37 19.78
N ARG A 145 1.61 -4.79 19.17
CA ARG A 145 1.70 -3.36 18.77
C ARG A 145 0.86 -3.00 17.55
N SER A 146 0.48 -4.01 16.79
CA SER A 146 -0.29 -3.86 15.57
C SER A 146 -1.59 -4.62 15.69
N VAL A 147 -2.64 -3.99 15.20
CA VAL A 147 -3.96 -4.58 15.19
C VAL A 147 -3.97 -5.81 14.30
N ARG A 148 -4.31 -6.95 14.88
CA ARG A 148 -4.60 -8.17 14.14
C ARG A 148 -6.07 -8.20 13.77
N VAL A 149 -6.37 -8.39 12.49
CA VAL A 149 -7.74 -8.53 11.96
C VAL A 149 -8.55 -9.57 12.73
N THR A 150 -7.93 -10.66 13.18
CA THR A 150 -8.60 -11.70 13.95
C THR A 150 -9.11 -11.22 15.31
N ALA A 151 -8.44 -10.26 15.94
CA ALA A 151 -8.90 -9.63 17.19
C ALA A 151 -10.10 -8.70 16.92
N LEU A 152 -10.10 -7.98 15.80
CA LEU A 152 -11.26 -7.18 15.36
C LEU A 152 -12.50 -8.06 15.11
N LEU A 153 -12.33 -9.21 14.45
CA LEU A 153 -13.43 -10.16 14.26
C LEU A 153 -13.99 -10.68 15.58
N GLN A 154 -13.15 -10.86 16.60
CA GLN A 154 -13.56 -11.26 17.93
C GLN A 154 -14.40 -10.17 18.62
N LEU A 155 -13.95 -8.91 18.56
CA LEU A 155 -14.69 -7.78 19.12
C LEU A 155 -16.11 -7.67 18.55
N VAL A 156 -16.27 -7.71 17.22
CA VAL A 156 -17.60 -7.64 16.61
C VAL A 156 -18.44 -8.90 16.82
N ALA A 157 -17.82 -10.06 17.06
CA ALA A 157 -18.56 -11.23 17.51
C ALA A 157 -19.27 -10.94 18.83
N TYR A 158 -18.60 -10.26 19.76
CA TYR A 158 -19.20 -9.87 21.05
C TYR A 158 -20.24 -8.77 20.90
N VAL A 159 -20.02 -7.80 20.00
CA VAL A 159 -21.05 -6.80 19.63
C VAL A 159 -22.34 -7.49 19.20
N GLU A 160 -22.27 -8.47 18.29
CA GLU A 160 -23.46 -9.20 17.82
C GLU A 160 -24.14 -9.99 18.96
N GLN A 161 -23.38 -10.54 19.91
CA GLN A 161 -23.95 -11.23 21.07
C GLN A 161 -24.61 -10.27 22.07
N LEU A 162 -24.05 -9.08 22.29
CA LEU A 162 -24.66 -8.02 23.11
C LEU A 162 -25.99 -7.56 22.53
N GLU A 163 -26.03 -7.31 21.22
CA GLU A 163 -27.27 -6.93 20.52
C GLU A 163 -28.35 -8.00 20.67
N LYS A 164 -27.99 -9.30 20.56
CA LYS A 164 -28.93 -10.42 20.74
C LYS A 164 -29.56 -10.49 22.13
N ILE A 165 -28.83 -10.08 23.17
CA ILE A 165 -29.36 -10.05 24.55
C ILE A 165 -30.07 -8.73 24.92
N GLY A 166 -30.15 -7.78 23.97
CA GLY A 166 -30.86 -6.51 24.11
C GLY A 166 -30.03 -5.35 24.66
N VAL A 167 -28.69 -5.49 24.67
CA VAL A 167 -27.77 -4.44 25.14
C VAL A 167 -27.44 -3.49 23.99
N SER A 168 -27.58 -2.18 24.23
CA SER A 168 -27.23 -1.14 23.26
C SER A 168 -25.71 -0.96 23.20
N VAL A 169 -25.13 -1.00 22.01
CA VAL A 169 -23.69 -1.03 21.75
C VAL A 169 -23.22 0.25 21.04
N ALA A 170 -21.98 0.65 21.29
CA ALA A 170 -21.35 1.76 20.57
C ALA A 170 -21.10 1.40 19.10
N ASP A 171 -20.98 2.42 18.23
CA ASP A 171 -20.69 2.21 16.80
C ASP A 171 -19.23 1.82 16.51
N THR A 172 -18.39 1.83 17.55
CA THR A 172 -16.97 1.51 17.51
C THR A 172 -16.62 0.41 18.52
N VAL A 173 -15.47 -0.23 18.29
CA VAL A 173 -14.81 -1.16 19.21
C VAL A 173 -13.36 -0.73 19.36
N GLN A 174 -12.73 -1.09 20.49
CA GLN A 174 -11.34 -0.68 20.75
C GLN A 174 -10.44 -1.88 21.09
N LEU A 175 -9.20 -1.80 20.63
CA LEU A 175 -8.11 -2.67 21.07
C LEU A 175 -7.15 -1.86 21.94
N LEU A 176 -6.88 -2.37 23.14
CA LEU A 176 -5.93 -1.78 24.08
C LEU A 176 -4.58 -2.47 23.85
N LEU A 177 -3.68 -1.79 23.14
CA LEU A 177 -2.44 -2.37 22.65
C LEU A 177 -1.35 -2.38 23.73
N GLY A 178 -0.34 -3.23 23.53
CA GLY A 178 0.78 -3.36 24.46
C GLY A 178 1.58 -2.06 24.63
N ASP A 179 1.62 -1.20 23.60
CA ASP A 179 2.32 0.11 23.64
C ASP A 179 1.56 1.20 24.41
N GLY A 180 0.43 0.84 25.02
CA GLY A 180 -0.43 1.75 25.77
C GLY A 180 -1.37 2.56 24.87
N SER A 181 -1.23 2.47 23.54
CA SER A 181 -2.15 3.11 22.61
C SER A 181 -3.49 2.38 22.54
N THR A 182 -4.53 3.10 22.13
CA THR A 182 -5.86 2.54 21.89
C THR A 182 -6.17 2.65 20.41
N SER A 183 -6.42 1.51 19.76
CA SER A 183 -6.85 1.49 18.36
C SER A 183 -8.37 1.36 18.28
N GLU A 184 -9.03 2.37 17.73
CA GLU A 184 -10.47 2.42 17.57
C GLU A 184 -10.90 2.06 16.14
N HIS A 185 -11.95 1.24 16.01
CA HIS A 185 -12.47 0.80 14.71
C HIS A 185 -14.00 0.80 14.69
N ARG A 186 -14.58 1.22 13.55
CA ARG A 186 -16.03 1.20 13.36
C ARG A 186 -16.55 -0.24 13.21
N VAL A 187 -17.62 -0.57 13.92
CA VAL A 187 -18.31 -1.87 13.83
C VAL A 187 -18.74 -2.15 12.39
N ALA A 188 -19.26 -1.12 11.71
CA ALA A 188 -19.70 -1.22 10.31
C ALA A 188 -18.58 -1.72 9.37
N ASP A 189 -17.32 -1.38 9.65
CA ASP A 189 -16.17 -1.74 8.80
C ASP A 189 -15.65 -3.16 9.05
N ILE A 190 -16.21 -3.89 10.02
CA ILE A 190 -15.74 -5.24 10.39
C ILE A 190 -16.89 -6.26 10.29
N LEU A 191 -18.09 -5.90 10.75
CA LEU A 191 -19.22 -6.80 10.95
C LEU A 191 -19.67 -7.57 9.69
N PRO A 192 -19.76 -6.98 8.48
CA PRO A 192 -20.05 -7.71 7.25
C PRO A 192 -19.07 -8.85 6.97
N VAL A 193 -17.76 -8.62 7.16
CA VAL A 193 -16.73 -9.64 6.96
C VAL A 193 -16.88 -10.74 8.00
N TYR A 194 -17.07 -10.39 9.27
CA TYR A 194 -17.32 -11.36 10.35
C TYR A 194 -18.49 -12.29 10.02
N ARG A 195 -19.65 -11.73 9.66
CA ARG A 195 -20.85 -12.51 9.33
C ARG A 195 -20.61 -13.48 8.19
N ARG A 196 -19.93 -13.03 7.13
CA ARG A 196 -19.61 -13.88 5.99
C ARG A 196 -18.60 -14.97 6.33
N ARG A 197 -17.55 -14.66 7.08
CA ARG A 197 -16.57 -15.65 7.55
C ARG A 197 -17.21 -16.66 8.51
N ARG A 198 -18.10 -16.23 9.42
CA ARG A 198 -18.85 -17.13 10.30
C ARG A 198 -19.79 -18.04 9.53
N ALA A 199 -20.54 -17.51 8.57
CA ALA A 199 -21.41 -18.32 7.71
C ALA A 199 -20.61 -19.37 6.92
N HIS A 200 -19.44 -18.98 6.38
CA HIS A 200 -18.54 -19.90 5.69
C HIS A 200 -17.98 -20.98 6.64
N LEU A 201 -17.56 -20.60 7.85
CA LEU A 201 -17.11 -21.55 8.88
C LEU A 201 -18.19 -22.59 9.20
N LEU A 202 -19.42 -22.14 9.44
CA LEU A 202 -20.54 -23.04 9.72
C LEU A 202 -20.84 -23.98 8.53
N ARG A 203 -20.72 -23.46 7.30
CA ARG A 203 -20.87 -24.27 6.08
C ARG A 203 -19.81 -25.36 5.98
N ILE A 204 -18.52 -25.04 6.12
CA ILE A 204 -17.45 -26.05 6.02
C ILE A 204 -17.53 -27.09 7.15
N ILE A 205 -18.00 -26.69 8.35
CA ILE A 205 -18.29 -27.61 9.44
C ILE A 205 -19.43 -28.55 9.05
N ALA A 206 -20.55 -28.01 8.55
CA ALA A 206 -21.70 -28.80 8.14
C ALA A 206 -21.33 -29.80 7.02
N ASP A 207 -20.61 -29.34 6.00
CA ASP A 207 -20.13 -30.18 4.89
C ASP A 207 -19.23 -31.31 5.39
N ARG A 208 -18.25 -31.01 6.25
CA ARG A 208 -17.33 -32.02 6.82
C ARG A 208 -18.06 -33.01 7.72
N ARG A 209 -19.10 -32.59 8.44
CA ARG A 209 -19.92 -33.47 9.28
C ARG A 209 -20.80 -34.41 8.48
N ALA A 210 -21.29 -33.98 7.32
CA ALA A 210 -22.09 -34.82 6.43
C ALA A 210 -21.27 -35.98 5.83
N GLU A 211 -19.95 -35.86 5.83
CA GLU A 211 -19.02 -36.90 5.36
C GLU A 211 -18.47 -37.74 6.52
N THR A 212 -18.17 -39.02 6.26
CA THR A 212 -17.68 -39.97 7.29
C THR A 212 -16.19 -40.30 7.18
N GLY A 213 -15.59 -40.09 6.00
CA GLY A 213 -14.17 -40.33 5.76
C GLY A 213 -13.26 -39.29 6.43
N VAL A 214 -11.96 -39.54 6.37
CA VAL A 214 -10.95 -38.52 6.70
C VAL A 214 -10.86 -37.52 5.54
N LEU A 215 -10.71 -36.23 5.85
CA LEU A 215 -10.46 -35.21 4.83
C LEU A 215 -9.20 -35.54 4.01
N ALA A 216 -9.36 -35.63 2.69
CA ALA A 216 -8.26 -35.93 1.78
C ALA A 216 -7.33 -34.72 1.57
N TRP A 217 -6.03 -34.97 1.48
CA TRP A 217 -5.05 -33.93 1.13
C TRP A 217 -5.31 -33.37 -0.27
N GLY A 218 -5.44 -32.04 -0.36
CA GLY A 218 -5.68 -31.35 -1.62
C GLY A 218 -7.11 -31.47 -2.14
N ASP A 219 -8.10 -31.65 -1.27
CA ASP A 219 -9.51 -31.43 -1.64
C ASP A 219 -9.67 -29.99 -2.17
N PRO A 220 -10.12 -29.80 -3.43
CA PRO A 220 -10.20 -28.47 -4.05
C PRO A 220 -11.28 -27.57 -3.44
N ARG A 221 -12.10 -28.09 -2.51
CA ARG A 221 -13.12 -27.31 -1.79
C ARG A 221 -12.52 -26.48 -0.64
N TYR A 222 -11.34 -26.85 -0.15
CA TYR A 222 -10.77 -26.27 1.06
C TYR A 222 -9.36 -25.74 0.82
N THR A 223 -9.08 -24.57 1.37
CA THR A 223 -7.76 -23.94 1.28
C THR A 223 -6.74 -24.63 2.20
N ALA A 224 -5.50 -24.73 1.73
CA ALA A 224 -4.37 -25.27 2.47
C ALA A 224 -3.19 -24.28 2.40
N CYS A 225 -2.73 -23.78 3.55
CA CYS A 225 -1.69 -22.75 3.59
C CYS A 225 -0.29 -23.25 3.19
N GLY A 226 -0.06 -24.57 3.21
CA GLY A 226 1.22 -25.19 2.84
C GLY A 226 2.36 -25.00 3.85
N GLN A 227 2.12 -24.28 4.95
CA GLN A 227 3.15 -23.90 5.94
C GLN A 227 2.89 -24.41 7.35
N CYS A 228 1.62 -24.66 7.73
CA CYS A 228 1.31 -25.15 9.07
C CYS A 228 1.68 -26.64 9.23
N GLU A 229 1.81 -27.10 10.48
CA GLU A 229 2.21 -28.48 10.79
C GLU A 229 1.28 -29.54 10.16
N SER A 230 -0.02 -29.26 10.08
CA SER A 230 -0.99 -30.14 9.41
C SER A 230 -0.75 -30.23 7.91
N CYS A 231 -0.40 -29.11 7.25
CA CYS A 231 -0.04 -29.14 5.83
C CYS A 231 1.32 -29.81 5.61
N GLU A 232 2.31 -29.50 6.44
CA GLU A 232 3.66 -30.04 6.31
C GLU A 232 3.67 -31.57 6.43
N ALA A 233 2.92 -32.13 7.37
CA ALA A 233 2.78 -33.59 7.50
C ALA A 233 2.25 -34.24 6.21
N GLU A 234 1.24 -33.63 5.59
CA GLU A 234 0.60 -34.17 4.37
C GLU A 234 1.44 -33.91 3.11
N ILE A 235 2.13 -32.76 3.04
CA ILE A 235 3.08 -32.47 1.95
C ILE A 235 4.17 -33.54 1.89
N GLN A 236 4.72 -33.92 3.06
CA GLN A 236 5.72 -34.98 3.17
C GLN A 236 5.11 -36.35 2.81
N ALA A 237 3.95 -36.69 3.38
CA ALA A 237 3.30 -37.98 3.16
C ALA A 237 2.92 -38.23 1.70
N HIS A 238 2.44 -37.19 1.01
CA HIS A 238 1.99 -37.26 -0.38
C HIS A 238 3.06 -36.91 -1.41
N ARG A 239 4.27 -36.54 -0.96
CA ARG A 239 5.36 -36.06 -1.82
C ARG A 239 4.90 -34.92 -2.74
N ASP A 240 4.07 -34.05 -2.21
CA ASP A 240 3.40 -32.98 -2.95
C ASP A 240 4.41 -32.03 -3.62
N VAL A 241 4.04 -31.41 -4.74
CA VAL A 241 4.90 -30.42 -5.44
C VAL A 241 5.33 -29.25 -4.55
N PHE A 242 4.64 -28.95 -3.44
CA PHE A 242 5.13 -28.01 -2.41
C PHE A 242 6.49 -28.40 -1.77
N LEU A 243 6.99 -29.61 -2.01
CA LEU A 243 8.36 -29.99 -1.68
C LEU A 243 9.41 -29.26 -2.52
N VAL A 244 9.05 -28.70 -3.67
CA VAL A 244 9.97 -28.03 -4.60
C VAL A 244 10.29 -26.63 -4.08
N ALA A 245 11.58 -26.34 -3.88
CA ALA A 245 12.00 -25.04 -3.36
C ALA A 245 11.59 -23.90 -4.29
N GLY A 246 10.98 -22.85 -3.73
CA GLY A 246 10.54 -21.66 -4.49
C GLY A 246 9.24 -21.85 -5.28
N LEU A 247 8.55 -22.99 -5.15
CA LEU A 247 7.25 -23.20 -5.79
C LEU A 247 6.14 -22.45 -5.04
N ARG A 248 5.37 -21.64 -5.78
CA ARG A 248 4.27 -20.82 -5.25
C ARG A 248 2.94 -21.57 -5.23
N GLY A 249 2.01 -21.18 -4.34
CA GLY A 249 0.66 -21.79 -4.25
C GLY A 249 -0.11 -21.78 -5.57
N SER A 250 -0.06 -20.67 -6.31
CA SER A 250 -0.67 -20.54 -7.64
C SER A 250 -0.06 -21.48 -8.68
N GLN A 251 1.26 -21.71 -8.64
CA GLN A 251 1.93 -22.68 -9.50
C GLN A 251 1.50 -24.11 -9.16
N ARG A 252 1.35 -24.44 -7.87
CA ARG A 252 0.82 -25.76 -7.46
C ARG A 252 -0.56 -26.02 -8.03
N LEU A 253 -1.46 -25.05 -8.02
CA LEU A 253 -2.81 -25.20 -8.58
C LEU A 253 -2.74 -25.50 -10.07
N LYS A 254 -1.99 -24.70 -10.84
CA LYS A 254 -1.78 -24.90 -12.29
C LYS A 254 -1.15 -26.27 -12.62
N LEU A 255 -0.15 -26.68 -11.85
CA LEU A 255 0.46 -28.02 -11.98
C LEU A 255 -0.56 -29.12 -11.73
N ARG A 256 -1.40 -28.99 -10.70
CA ARG A 256 -2.43 -29.98 -10.37
C ARG A 256 -3.54 -30.06 -11.43
N ASP A 257 -3.92 -28.92 -12.01
CA ASP A 257 -4.87 -28.87 -13.12
C ASP A 257 -4.31 -29.53 -14.38
N ALA A 258 -2.99 -29.42 -14.60
CA ALA A 258 -2.25 -30.19 -15.59
C ALA A 258 -1.98 -31.65 -15.19
N GLY A 259 -2.51 -32.11 -14.05
CA GLY A 259 -2.38 -33.50 -13.57
C GLY A 259 -1.10 -33.82 -12.80
N ILE A 260 -0.20 -32.84 -12.59
CA ILE A 260 1.08 -32.99 -11.87
C ILE A 260 0.86 -32.67 -10.38
N ARG A 261 0.94 -33.67 -9.51
CA ARG A 261 0.64 -33.56 -8.08
C ARG A 261 1.85 -33.75 -7.19
N THR A 262 2.85 -34.50 -7.64
CA THR A 262 4.03 -34.87 -6.84
C THR A 262 5.33 -34.26 -7.38
N ILE A 263 6.33 -34.14 -6.50
CA ILE A 263 7.69 -33.75 -6.90
C ILE A 263 8.27 -34.73 -7.94
N ASP A 264 7.93 -36.01 -7.86
CA ASP A 264 8.40 -37.05 -8.77
C ASP A 264 7.81 -36.88 -10.18
N GLU A 265 6.51 -36.62 -10.28
CA GLU A 265 5.84 -36.32 -11.56
C GLU A 265 6.42 -35.07 -12.22
N LEU A 266 6.63 -34.00 -11.44
CA LEU A 266 7.24 -32.77 -11.96
C LEU A 266 8.67 -33.01 -12.47
N ALA A 267 9.47 -33.79 -11.74
CA ALA A 267 10.83 -34.12 -12.16
C ALA A 267 10.87 -35.02 -13.41
N ALA A 268 9.87 -35.88 -13.60
CA ALA A 268 9.77 -36.83 -14.70
C ALA A 268 9.30 -36.21 -16.03
N LEU A 269 8.79 -34.97 -16.04
CA LEU A 269 8.33 -34.29 -17.26
C LEU A 269 9.40 -34.21 -18.36
N GLY A 270 9.11 -34.77 -19.54
CA GLY A 270 9.92 -34.71 -20.75
C GLY A 270 9.10 -35.08 -22.01
N GLY A 271 9.55 -34.65 -23.20
CA GLY A 271 8.82 -34.82 -24.48
C GLY A 271 7.92 -33.61 -24.84
N ASP A 272 6.97 -33.79 -25.77
CA ASP A 272 6.00 -32.75 -26.19
C ASP A 272 5.06 -32.30 -25.04
N ASP A 273 4.84 -33.17 -24.04
CA ASP A 273 4.13 -32.84 -22.78
C ASP A 273 4.92 -31.88 -21.86
N ALA A 274 6.15 -31.52 -22.22
CA ALA A 274 7.01 -30.60 -21.49
C ALA A 274 7.01 -29.17 -22.05
N GLU A 275 6.26 -28.89 -23.12
CA GLU A 275 6.42 -27.64 -23.88
C GLU A 275 5.57 -26.46 -23.39
N SER A 276 4.57 -26.64 -22.52
CA SER A 276 3.94 -25.50 -21.82
C SER A 276 2.95 -26.00 -20.77
N ILE A 277 2.87 -25.31 -19.64
CA ILE A 277 1.73 -25.43 -18.71
C ILE A 277 1.05 -24.08 -18.69
N ASP A 278 -0.25 -24.06 -18.97
CA ASP A 278 -1.00 -22.81 -19.05
C ASP A 278 -0.83 -21.98 -17.75
N GLY A 279 -0.46 -20.71 -17.94
CA GLY A 279 -0.13 -19.79 -16.85
C GLY A 279 1.19 -20.03 -16.11
N ILE A 280 2.09 -20.92 -16.56
CA ILE A 280 3.48 -21.03 -16.09
C ILE A 280 4.41 -20.88 -17.29
N GLY A 281 5.18 -19.79 -17.34
CA GLY A 281 6.14 -19.58 -18.44
C GLY A 281 7.22 -20.66 -18.52
N ASP A 282 7.67 -20.98 -19.73
CA ASP A 282 8.54 -22.13 -20.03
C ASP A 282 9.84 -22.13 -19.23
N ALA A 283 10.47 -20.96 -19.07
CA ALA A 283 11.68 -20.80 -18.26
C ALA A 283 11.44 -21.12 -16.77
N ALA A 284 10.29 -20.69 -16.23
CA ALA A 284 9.91 -20.98 -14.85
C ALA A 284 9.62 -22.47 -14.65
N LEU A 285 8.89 -23.10 -15.58
CA LEU A 285 8.61 -24.54 -15.55
C LEU A 285 9.90 -25.37 -15.63
N ALA A 286 10.81 -25.01 -16.54
CA ALA A 286 12.12 -25.64 -16.65
C ALA A 286 12.95 -25.50 -15.37
N GLY A 287 12.92 -24.33 -14.73
CA GLY A 287 13.57 -24.08 -13.43
C GLY A 287 13.02 -24.96 -12.31
N LEU A 288 11.69 -25.03 -12.17
CA LEU A 288 11.01 -25.87 -11.18
C LEU A 288 11.31 -27.37 -11.38
N ARG A 289 11.33 -27.84 -12.63
CA ARG A 289 11.69 -29.21 -12.97
C ARG A 289 13.13 -29.55 -12.60
N ALA A 290 14.08 -28.66 -12.92
CA ALA A 290 15.47 -28.86 -12.57
C ALA A 290 15.67 -28.86 -11.04
N GLN A 291 14.98 -27.96 -10.33
CA GLN A 291 14.97 -27.91 -8.87
C GLN A 291 14.42 -29.22 -8.26
N ALA A 292 13.31 -29.75 -8.78
CA ALA A 292 12.74 -31.02 -8.35
C ALA A 292 13.73 -32.20 -8.53
N ARG A 293 14.38 -32.28 -9.70
CA ARG A 293 15.38 -33.33 -9.99
C ARG A 293 16.56 -33.30 -9.01
N LEU A 294 17.07 -32.11 -8.72
CA LEU A 294 18.21 -31.95 -7.81
C LEU A 294 17.86 -32.33 -6.36
N GLN A 295 16.67 -31.94 -5.89
CA GLN A 295 16.19 -32.33 -4.56
C GLN A 295 15.94 -33.84 -4.43
N LEU A 296 15.42 -34.48 -5.48
CA LEU A 296 15.24 -35.94 -5.51
C LEU A 296 16.58 -36.69 -5.50
N ARG A 297 17.59 -36.16 -6.21
CA ARG A 297 18.95 -36.69 -6.18
C ARG A 297 19.54 -36.63 -4.77
N ALA A 298 19.42 -35.49 -4.10
CA ALA A 298 19.87 -35.31 -2.71
C ALA A 298 19.28 -36.37 -1.77
N LEU A 299 17.97 -36.61 -1.90
CA LEU A 299 17.25 -37.60 -1.11
C LEU A 299 17.70 -39.03 -1.42
N ALA A 300 17.86 -39.37 -2.70
CA ALA A 300 18.26 -40.70 -3.14
C ALA A 300 19.69 -41.07 -2.68
N GLU A 301 20.58 -40.09 -2.67
CA GLU A 301 21.97 -40.24 -2.23
C GLU A 301 22.12 -40.21 -0.70
N GLN A 302 21.06 -39.87 0.06
CA GLN A 302 21.11 -39.58 1.50
C GLN A 302 22.28 -38.66 1.86
N ALA A 303 22.52 -37.68 0.99
CA ALA A 303 23.74 -36.90 1.02
C ALA A 303 23.77 -36.02 2.28
N ALA A 304 24.81 -36.19 3.11
CA ALA A 304 25.04 -35.31 4.27
C ALA A 304 25.26 -33.85 3.82
N VAL A 305 25.86 -33.68 2.64
CA VAL A 305 26.04 -32.40 1.94
C VAL A 305 25.07 -32.38 0.76
N PRO A 306 24.14 -31.40 0.66
CA PRO A 306 23.18 -31.37 -0.44
C PRO A 306 23.91 -31.15 -1.78
N PRO A 307 23.56 -31.89 -2.85
CA PRO A 307 24.12 -31.62 -4.17
C PRO A 307 23.70 -30.21 -4.63
N PHE A 308 24.60 -29.51 -5.31
CA PHE A 308 24.33 -28.20 -5.89
C PHE A 308 24.84 -28.13 -7.33
N GLU A 309 24.28 -27.18 -8.10
CA GLU A 309 24.68 -26.86 -9.46
C GLU A 309 24.90 -25.35 -9.57
N VAL A 310 26.00 -24.93 -10.21
CA VAL A 310 26.19 -23.52 -10.60
C VAL A 310 25.45 -23.28 -11.91
N VAL A 311 24.28 -22.63 -11.82
CA VAL A 311 23.38 -22.42 -12.95
C VAL A 311 23.70 -21.16 -13.74
N ALA A 312 24.34 -20.18 -13.11
CA ALA A 312 24.79 -18.95 -13.74
C ALA A 312 26.06 -18.45 -13.04
N ALA A 313 27.23 -18.93 -13.49
CA ALA A 313 28.51 -18.55 -12.88
C ALA A 313 28.77 -17.04 -12.95
N SER A 314 28.26 -16.34 -13.97
CA SER A 314 28.34 -14.87 -14.10
C SER A 314 27.66 -14.12 -12.96
N ALA A 315 26.67 -14.71 -12.27
CA ALA A 315 26.06 -14.09 -11.10
C ALA A 315 27.05 -13.97 -9.92
N LEU A 316 28.09 -14.80 -9.88
CA LEU A 316 29.16 -14.71 -8.87
C LEU A 316 30.09 -13.50 -9.09
N GLU A 317 30.07 -12.87 -10.27
CA GLU A 317 30.81 -11.63 -10.48
C GLU A 317 30.30 -10.50 -9.57
N ALA A 318 29.06 -10.62 -9.07
CA ALA A 318 28.46 -9.67 -8.12
C ALA A 318 29.19 -9.59 -6.78
N LEU A 319 30.04 -10.57 -6.46
CA LEU A 319 30.86 -10.55 -5.25
C LEU A 319 31.95 -9.48 -5.38
N PRO A 320 32.08 -8.58 -4.38
CA PRO A 320 33.21 -7.67 -4.33
C PRO A 320 34.55 -8.39 -4.14
N ALA A 321 35.65 -7.76 -4.58
CA ALA A 321 36.98 -8.14 -4.15
C ALA A 321 37.10 -8.00 -2.63
N THR A 322 37.77 -8.96 -2.01
CA THR A 322 38.01 -8.98 -0.56
C THR A 322 38.85 -7.78 -0.11
N ASP A 323 38.47 -7.14 0.99
CA ASP A 323 39.28 -6.12 1.68
C ASP A 323 39.55 -6.58 3.12
N PRO A 324 40.76 -6.37 3.69
CA PRO A 324 41.02 -6.64 5.10
C PRO A 324 40.07 -5.92 6.09
N GLY A 325 39.45 -4.83 5.64
CA GLY A 325 38.43 -4.10 6.39
C GLY A 325 37.03 -4.67 6.32
N ASP A 326 36.77 -5.71 5.50
CA ASP A 326 35.44 -6.34 5.41
C ASP A 326 34.91 -6.78 6.78
N ILE A 327 33.59 -6.71 6.98
CA ILE A 327 32.93 -7.24 8.19
C ILE A 327 31.68 -8.03 7.82
N PHE A 328 31.29 -8.97 8.68
CA PHE A 328 30.08 -9.80 8.50
C PHE A 328 29.19 -9.62 9.72
N PHE A 329 27.95 -9.25 9.47
CA PHE A 329 27.11 -8.57 10.45
C PHE A 329 25.73 -9.21 10.60
N ASP A 330 25.25 -9.32 11.84
CA ASP A 330 23.94 -9.86 12.18
C ASP A 330 23.36 -9.21 13.46
N PHE A 331 22.03 -9.29 13.63
CA PHE A 331 21.31 -8.74 14.79
C PHE A 331 20.60 -9.82 15.60
N GLU A 332 20.60 -9.66 16.93
CA GLU A 332 19.63 -10.32 17.80
C GLU A 332 18.71 -9.29 18.46
N GLY A 333 17.42 -9.60 18.51
CA GLY A 333 16.43 -8.70 19.11
C GLY A 333 15.21 -9.40 19.67
N ASP A 334 14.63 -8.80 20.71
CA ASP A 334 13.39 -9.23 21.35
C ASP A 334 12.25 -8.30 20.94
N PRO A 335 11.35 -8.72 20.03
CA PRO A 335 10.20 -7.92 19.62
C PRO A 335 9.16 -7.72 20.74
N LEU A 336 9.23 -8.50 21.83
CA LEU A 336 8.34 -8.43 22.99
C LEU A 336 8.95 -7.65 24.17
N TYR A 337 10.17 -7.15 24.06
CA TYR A 337 10.74 -6.26 25.07
C TYR A 337 9.93 -4.96 25.14
N SER A 338 9.72 -4.41 26.33
CA SER A 338 9.06 -3.11 26.50
C SER A 338 9.53 -2.37 27.74
N GLU A 339 9.63 -1.05 27.66
CA GLU A 339 9.90 -0.16 28.80
C GLU A 339 8.63 0.57 29.22
N GLN A 340 8.35 0.62 30.54
CA GLN A 340 7.21 1.36 31.06
C GLN A 340 7.28 2.83 30.63
N GLY A 341 6.18 3.33 30.07
CA GLY A 341 5.99 4.76 29.87
C GLY A 341 6.21 5.53 31.17
N GLY A 342 6.82 6.71 31.07
CA GLY A 342 7.02 7.60 32.21
C GLY A 342 5.69 7.93 32.90
N ALA A 343 5.77 8.35 34.17
CA ALA A 343 4.61 8.78 34.97
C ALA A 343 3.87 10.01 34.40
N ASP A 344 4.35 10.56 33.27
CA ASP A 344 3.82 11.67 32.49
C ASP A 344 2.86 11.25 31.37
N GLY A 345 2.63 9.95 31.17
CA GLY A 345 1.75 9.44 30.11
C GLY A 345 2.45 9.17 28.78
N SER A 346 3.79 9.16 28.75
CA SER A 346 4.55 8.74 27.56
C SER A 346 4.23 7.28 27.19
N PRO A 347 4.12 6.94 25.89
CA PRO A 347 3.73 5.61 25.43
C PRO A 347 4.80 4.56 25.73
N GLN A 348 4.36 3.33 26.00
CA GLN A 348 5.21 2.17 26.25
C GLN A 348 5.90 1.77 24.94
N ARG A 349 7.22 1.85 24.88
CA ARG A 349 7.99 1.50 23.66
C ARG A 349 8.30 0.01 23.66
N TRP A 350 8.27 -0.63 22.49
CA TRP A 350 8.44 -2.08 22.32
C TRP A 350 9.50 -2.45 21.29
N GLY A 351 10.07 -3.64 21.47
CA GLY A 351 11.17 -4.15 20.67
C GLY A 351 12.51 -3.67 21.21
N LEU A 352 13.50 -4.56 21.26
CA LEU A 352 14.87 -4.21 21.61
C LEU A 352 15.81 -5.08 20.79
N ASP A 353 16.64 -4.45 19.97
CA ASP A 353 17.80 -5.05 19.34
C ASP A 353 18.93 -5.07 20.38
N TYR A 354 19.02 -6.19 21.11
CA TYR A 354 19.90 -6.28 22.28
C TYR A 354 21.35 -6.62 21.93
N LEU A 355 21.62 -7.14 20.73
CA LEU A 355 22.97 -7.45 20.27
C LEU A 355 23.16 -7.11 18.79
N PHE A 356 24.19 -6.31 18.52
CA PHE A 356 24.71 -5.99 17.20
C PHE A 356 26.04 -6.72 17.09
N GLY A 357 26.06 -7.87 16.41
CA GLY A 357 27.27 -8.67 16.31
C GLY A 357 27.94 -8.53 14.95
N LEU A 358 29.26 -8.53 14.96
CA LEU A 358 30.05 -8.59 13.74
C LEU A 358 31.33 -9.41 13.94
N ILE A 359 31.80 -10.01 12.87
CA ILE A 359 33.11 -10.66 12.80
C ILE A 359 33.99 -10.01 11.73
N GLU A 360 35.27 -9.87 12.05
CA GLU A 360 36.32 -9.40 11.14
C GLU A 360 36.96 -10.58 10.36
N PRO A 361 37.73 -10.34 9.28
CA PRO A 361 38.31 -11.42 8.48
C PRO A 361 39.38 -12.24 9.21
N ASP A 362 39.89 -11.75 10.34
CA ASP A 362 40.79 -12.48 11.24
C ASP A 362 40.05 -13.26 12.33
N HIS A 363 38.73 -13.37 12.21
CA HIS A 363 37.81 -14.05 13.11
C HIS A 363 37.65 -13.34 14.47
N THR A 364 38.04 -12.06 14.57
CA THR A 364 37.74 -11.25 15.75
C THR A 364 36.24 -10.91 15.80
N PHE A 365 35.53 -11.43 16.81
CA PHE A 365 34.15 -11.08 17.08
C PHE A 365 34.02 -9.80 17.91
N ARG A 366 33.06 -8.94 17.56
CA ARG A 366 32.67 -7.76 18.32
C ARG A 366 31.17 -7.73 18.50
N ALA A 367 30.75 -7.30 19.69
CA ALA A 367 29.36 -7.22 20.11
C ALA A 367 29.09 -5.84 20.71
N PHE A 368 28.05 -5.17 20.23
CA PHE A 368 27.46 -3.99 20.89
C PHE A 368 26.16 -4.42 21.56
N TRP A 369 26.14 -4.41 22.89
CA TRP A 369 25.00 -4.84 23.68
C TRP A 369 24.12 -3.65 24.05
N ALA A 370 22.81 -3.91 24.13
CA ALA A 370 21.82 -2.98 24.64
C ALA A 370 20.79 -3.70 25.49
N HIS A 371 20.47 -3.14 26.66
CA HIS A 371 19.49 -3.70 27.58
C HIS A 371 18.27 -2.80 27.80
N ASN A 372 18.25 -1.65 27.12
CA ASN A 372 17.16 -0.67 27.06
C ASN A 372 17.27 0.18 25.77
N HIS A 373 16.25 0.95 25.42
CA HIS A 373 16.20 1.78 24.21
C HIS A 373 17.26 2.88 24.18
N ALA A 374 17.65 3.41 25.35
CA ALA A 374 18.72 4.39 25.43
C ALA A 374 20.07 3.76 25.06
N GLU A 375 20.33 2.55 25.54
CA GLU A 375 21.49 1.75 25.18
C GLU A 375 21.42 1.25 23.73
N GLU A 376 20.25 0.89 23.19
CA GLU A 376 20.08 0.50 21.79
C GLU A 376 20.42 1.65 20.84
N ARG A 377 19.93 2.85 21.16
CA ARG A 377 20.31 4.08 20.45
C ARG A 377 21.82 4.32 20.52
N GLN A 378 22.44 4.09 21.68
CA GLN A 378 23.88 4.26 21.88
C GLN A 378 24.69 3.19 21.12
N ALA A 379 24.25 1.94 21.12
CA ALA A 379 24.85 0.84 20.37
C ALA A 379 24.83 1.10 18.86
N LEU A 380 23.73 1.63 18.32
CA LEU A 380 23.67 2.08 16.92
C LEU A 380 24.70 3.17 16.62
N ILE A 381 24.84 4.18 17.49
CA ILE A 381 25.82 5.25 17.33
C ILE A 381 27.25 4.69 17.34
N GLU A 382 27.55 3.78 18.27
CA GLU A 382 28.87 3.15 18.40
C GLU A 382 29.19 2.23 17.22
N PHE A 383 28.22 1.45 16.75
CA PHE A 383 28.34 0.63 15.56
C PHE A 383 28.67 1.49 14.32
N LEU A 384 27.92 2.57 14.09
CA LEU A 384 28.16 3.46 12.95
C LEU A 384 29.50 4.18 13.05
N ALA A 385 29.92 4.57 14.27
CA ALA A 385 31.24 5.16 14.50
C ALA A 385 32.36 4.16 14.19
N TYR A 386 32.23 2.90 14.61
CA TYR A 386 33.17 1.83 14.29
C TYR A 386 33.27 1.60 12.77
N VAL A 387 32.13 1.51 12.08
CA VAL A 387 32.11 1.37 10.60
C VAL A 387 32.79 2.55 9.93
N ALA A 388 32.54 3.78 10.39
CA ALA A 388 33.16 4.98 9.83
C ALA A 388 34.69 5.00 10.01
N GLU A 389 35.20 4.63 11.20
CA GLU A 389 36.64 4.53 11.47
C GLU A 389 37.29 3.45 10.60
N ARG A 390 36.68 2.26 10.55
CA ARG A 390 37.19 1.14 9.77
C ARG A 390 37.24 1.47 8.28
N ARG A 391 36.22 2.15 7.76
CA ARG A 391 36.15 2.58 6.37
C ARG A 391 37.16 3.67 6.01
N ALA A 392 37.51 4.54 6.96
CA ALA A 392 38.58 5.51 6.77
C ALA A 392 39.96 4.83 6.62
N ALA A 393 40.18 3.72 7.33
CA ALA A 393 41.39 2.90 7.20
C ALA A 393 41.35 1.96 5.97
N HIS A 394 40.16 1.50 5.61
CA HIS A 394 39.90 0.52 4.55
C HIS A 394 38.82 1.04 3.59
N PRO A 395 39.15 1.93 2.63
CA PRO A 395 38.15 2.52 1.75
C PRO A 395 37.41 1.52 0.84
N GLY A 396 37.97 0.32 0.64
CA GLY A 396 37.40 -0.77 -0.15
C GLY A 396 36.58 -1.78 0.66
N MET A 397 36.34 -1.56 1.95
CA MET A 397 35.61 -2.51 2.80
C MET A 397 34.12 -2.64 2.44
N HIS A 398 33.59 -3.83 2.68
CA HIS A 398 32.17 -4.16 2.58
C HIS A 398 31.63 -4.75 3.90
N ILE A 399 30.32 -4.66 4.09
CA ILE A 399 29.55 -5.24 5.19
C ILE A 399 28.65 -6.31 4.59
N TYR A 400 28.97 -7.58 4.84
CA TYR A 400 28.21 -8.70 4.32
C TYR A 400 27.12 -9.14 5.31
N HIS A 401 25.94 -9.45 4.78
CA HIS A 401 24.82 -10.00 5.52
C HIS A 401 24.04 -11.00 4.66
N TYR A 402 23.11 -11.74 5.26
CA TYR A 402 22.34 -12.77 4.56
C TYR A 402 20.83 -12.51 4.63
N ALA A 403 20.27 -12.07 3.49
CA ALA A 403 18.88 -11.66 3.24
C ALA A 403 18.63 -10.15 3.34
N ALA A 404 17.49 -9.70 2.81
CA ALA A 404 17.16 -8.28 2.74
C ALA A 404 16.76 -7.65 4.09
N TYR A 405 16.64 -8.47 5.14
CA TYR A 405 16.13 -8.05 6.45
C TYR A 405 17.07 -7.04 7.11
N GLU A 406 18.37 -7.31 7.19
CA GLU A 406 19.34 -6.49 7.94
C GLU A 406 19.43 -5.07 7.36
N ARG A 407 19.42 -4.97 6.02
CA ARG A 407 19.40 -3.69 5.30
C ARG A 407 18.17 -2.85 5.66
N THR A 408 17.01 -3.48 5.65
CA THR A 408 15.72 -2.82 5.94
C THR A 408 15.60 -2.50 7.42
N HIS A 409 16.11 -3.37 8.28
CA HIS A 409 16.09 -3.25 9.73
C HIS A 409 17.01 -2.14 10.23
N LEU A 410 18.23 -2.02 9.68
CA LEU A 410 19.16 -0.94 10.01
C LEU A 410 18.59 0.45 9.65
N LEU A 411 17.91 0.56 8.51
CA LEU A 411 17.15 1.77 8.14
C LEU A 411 15.99 2.03 9.11
N SER A 412 15.23 1.00 9.45
CA SER A 412 14.13 1.11 10.42
C SER A 412 14.63 1.52 11.80
N LEU A 413 15.80 1.07 12.22
CA LEU A 413 16.40 1.35 13.52
C LEU A 413 16.93 2.79 13.58
N ALA A 414 17.59 3.25 12.50
CA ALA A 414 18.01 4.65 12.37
C ALA A 414 16.82 5.61 12.41
N ALA A 415 15.74 5.28 11.68
CA ALA A 415 14.50 6.05 11.71
C ALA A 415 13.81 5.99 13.08
N ARG A 416 13.76 4.82 13.73
CA ARG A 416 13.16 4.63 15.07
C ARG A 416 13.81 5.53 16.11
N HIS A 417 15.13 5.68 16.07
CA HIS A 417 15.91 6.44 17.05
C HIS A 417 16.25 7.88 16.62
N GLY A 418 15.94 8.24 15.38
CA GLY A 418 16.26 9.55 14.81
C GLY A 418 17.75 9.85 14.75
N VAL A 419 18.61 8.83 14.62
CA VAL A 419 20.07 8.95 14.53
C VAL A 419 20.62 8.04 13.44
N GLY A 420 21.73 8.44 12.80
CA GLY A 420 22.45 7.57 11.87
C GLY A 420 21.82 7.41 10.48
N GLU A 421 20.68 8.06 10.18
CA GLU A 421 19.99 7.92 8.90
C GLU A 421 20.91 8.28 7.71
N ALA A 422 21.66 9.37 7.82
CA ALA A 422 22.54 9.84 6.76
C ALA A 422 23.74 8.89 6.54
N GLU A 423 24.29 8.35 7.62
CA GLU A 423 25.38 7.40 7.64
C GLU A 423 24.94 6.07 7.01
N VAL A 424 23.81 5.50 7.45
CA VAL A 424 23.23 4.27 6.87
C VAL A 424 22.92 4.49 5.39
N ASP A 425 22.31 5.61 5.03
CA ASP A 425 22.07 5.97 3.64
C ASP A 425 23.36 6.07 2.81
N GLN A 426 24.45 6.57 3.38
CA GLN A 426 25.75 6.61 2.72
C GLN A 426 26.30 5.20 2.48
N LEU A 427 26.20 4.29 3.46
CA LEU A 427 26.63 2.91 3.30
C LEU A 427 25.86 2.18 2.19
N LEU A 428 24.54 2.44 2.09
CA LEU A 428 23.71 1.91 1.00
C LEU A 428 24.09 2.50 -0.36
N ARG A 429 24.35 3.81 -0.44
CA ARG A 429 24.79 4.48 -1.67
C ARG A 429 26.11 3.93 -2.20
N ASP A 430 27.03 3.69 -1.30
CA ASP A 430 28.37 3.23 -1.63
C ASP A 430 28.43 1.72 -1.87
N ASN A 431 27.27 1.02 -1.86
CA ASN A 431 27.15 -0.43 -1.94
C ASN A 431 28.07 -1.15 -0.96
N VAL A 432 28.21 -0.59 0.24
CA VAL A 432 29.00 -1.21 1.30
C VAL A 432 28.24 -2.42 1.84
N LEU A 433 26.90 -2.38 1.93
CA LEU A 433 26.10 -3.52 2.37
C LEU A 433 25.88 -4.51 1.22
N ILE A 434 26.38 -5.73 1.39
CA ILE A 434 26.30 -6.81 0.40
C ILE A 434 25.39 -7.93 0.92
N ASP A 435 24.24 -8.09 0.27
CA ASP A 435 23.32 -9.20 0.51
C ASP A 435 23.76 -10.42 -0.30
N LEU A 436 24.19 -11.49 0.39
CA LEU A 436 24.62 -12.73 -0.26
C LEU A 436 23.44 -13.59 -0.75
N TYR A 437 22.23 -13.40 -0.24
CA TYR A 437 21.05 -14.18 -0.61
C TYR A 437 20.69 -14.13 -2.11
N PRO A 438 20.56 -12.95 -2.75
CA PRO A 438 20.28 -12.87 -4.19
C PRO A 438 21.42 -13.43 -5.04
N ILE A 439 22.68 -13.30 -4.61
CA ILE A 439 23.85 -13.88 -5.31
C ILE A 439 23.75 -15.40 -5.30
N VAL A 440 23.47 -16.00 -4.14
CA VAL A 440 23.26 -17.46 -4.01
C VAL A 440 22.11 -17.92 -4.88
N ARG A 441 20.95 -17.24 -4.84
CA ARG A 441 19.76 -17.60 -5.62
C ARG A 441 19.93 -17.45 -7.13
N GLY A 442 20.75 -16.49 -7.55
CA GLY A 442 21.08 -16.25 -8.95
C GLY A 442 22.11 -17.24 -9.49
N ALA A 443 23.16 -17.54 -8.72
CA ALA A 443 24.27 -18.38 -9.14
C ALA A 443 24.00 -19.88 -8.97
N LEU A 444 23.27 -20.27 -7.92
CA LEU A 444 23.20 -21.66 -7.46
C LEU A 444 21.79 -22.23 -7.50
N ARG A 445 21.72 -23.52 -7.81
CA ARG A 445 20.58 -24.38 -7.52
C ARG A 445 21.03 -25.43 -6.52
N VAL A 446 20.33 -25.55 -5.40
CA VAL A 446 20.70 -26.47 -4.31
C VAL A 446 19.62 -27.53 -4.12
N GLY A 447 20.02 -28.78 -3.85
CA GLY A 447 19.14 -29.92 -3.57
C GLY A 447 18.40 -29.85 -2.24
N SER A 448 18.33 -28.68 -1.60
CA SER A 448 17.59 -28.39 -0.37
C SER A 448 16.20 -27.81 -0.68
N ARG A 449 15.25 -27.97 0.25
CA ARG A 449 13.90 -27.35 0.18
C ARG A 449 13.89 -25.87 0.59
N SER A 450 14.96 -25.39 1.22
CA SER A 450 15.11 -24.01 1.67
C SER A 450 16.51 -23.48 1.35
N TYR A 451 16.57 -22.20 1.03
CA TYR A 451 17.79 -21.40 0.83
C TYR A 451 18.13 -20.56 2.07
N SER A 452 17.64 -20.91 3.26
CA SER A 452 18.15 -20.33 4.52
C SER A 452 19.61 -20.69 4.71
N ILE A 453 20.43 -19.80 5.26
CA ILE A 453 21.86 -20.03 5.50
C ILE A 453 22.14 -21.36 6.23
N LYS A 454 21.34 -21.69 7.26
CA LYS A 454 21.36 -22.97 7.99
C LYS A 454 21.24 -24.23 7.13
N LYS A 455 20.60 -24.15 5.97
CA LYS A 455 20.45 -25.28 5.04
C LYS A 455 21.58 -25.33 3.99
N LEU A 456 22.35 -24.26 3.88
CA LEU A 456 23.52 -24.15 3.01
C LEU A 456 24.82 -24.46 3.75
N GLU A 457 24.87 -24.24 5.07
CA GLU A 457 26.04 -24.53 5.94
C GLU A 457 26.78 -25.85 5.63
N PRO A 458 26.12 -26.99 5.36
CA PRO A 458 26.83 -28.22 5.02
C PRO A 458 27.72 -28.12 3.76
N LEU A 459 27.51 -27.12 2.89
CA LEU A 459 28.29 -26.90 1.68
C LEU A 459 29.66 -26.26 1.95
N TYR A 460 29.77 -25.44 3.01
CA TYR A 460 30.94 -24.58 3.23
C TYR A 460 31.50 -24.61 4.66
N MET A 461 30.74 -25.01 5.68
CA MET A 461 31.21 -25.07 7.08
C MET A 461 31.99 -26.35 7.42
N GLY A 462 32.04 -27.35 6.54
CA GLY A 462 32.69 -28.63 6.80
C GLY A 462 32.09 -29.38 8.01
N GLU A 463 32.96 -29.82 8.93
CA GLU A 463 32.58 -30.55 10.17
C GLU A 463 32.20 -29.58 11.33
N GLU A 464 32.30 -28.26 11.13
CA GLU A 464 31.96 -27.24 12.13
C GLU A 464 30.45 -27.00 12.20
N HIS A 465 29.73 -28.03 12.63
CA HIS A 465 28.29 -27.98 12.81
C HIS A 465 27.90 -27.09 14.00
N ARG A 466 26.75 -26.40 13.88
CA ARG A 466 26.11 -25.70 14.99
C ARG A 466 26.01 -26.61 16.22
N ASP A 467 26.30 -26.07 17.40
CA ASP A 467 25.97 -26.76 18.63
C ASP A 467 24.45 -27.02 18.66
N GLN A 468 24.07 -28.26 18.97
CA GLN A 468 22.66 -28.64 19.09
C GLN A 468 22.15 -28.49 20.53
N ALA A 469 23.01 -28.09 21.46
CA ALA A 469 22.67 -27.70 22.82
C ALA A 469 22.71 -26.17 22.96
N GLY A 470 21.75 -25.59 23.70
CA GLY A 470 21.66 -24.13 23.93
C GLY A 470 20.80 -23.40 22.90
N VAL A 471 21.22 -22.18 22.50
CA VAL A 471 20.54 -21.33 21.52
C VAL A 471 20.75 -21.88 20.10
N THR A 472 19.69 -22.33 19.42
CA THR A 472 19.80 -22.95 18.08
C THR A 472 19.04 -22.22 16.97
N ASN A 473 18.26 -21.22 17.36
CA ASN A 473 17.44 -20.37 16.50
C ASN A 473 17.07 -19.05 17.22
N ALA A 474 16.53 -18.10 16.47
CA ALA A 474 16.15 -16.78 17.00
C ALA A 474 15.14 -16.81 18.17
N ALA A 475 14.20 -17.77 18.20
CA ALA A 475 13.24 -17.86 19.30
C ALA A 475 13.89 -18.34 20.61
N ASP A 476 14.89 -19.23 20.50
CA ASP A 476 15.71 -19.64 21.65
C ASP A 476 16.51 -18.43 22.18
N SER A 477 17.13 -17.64 21.30
CA SER A 477 17.91 -16.43 21.63
C SER A 477 17.09 -15.44 22.47
N ILE A 478 15.86 -15.15 22.03
CA ILE A 478 14.90 -14.28 22.74
C ILE A 478 14.54 -14.81 24.13
N THR A 479 14.33 -16.13 24.23
CA THR A 479 13.93 -16.76 25.50
C THR A 479 15.07 -16.73 26.51
N GLU A 480 16.27 -17.11 26.07
CA GLU A 480 17.50 -17.08 26.87
C GLU A 480 17.86 -15.66 27.33
N TYR A 481 17.67 -14.65 26.47
CA TYR A 481 17.89 -13.25 26.84
C TYR A 481 16.96 -12.80 27.97
N ALA A 482 15.66 -13.12 27.86
CA ALA A 482 14.70 -12.77 28.90
C ALA A 482 15.01 -13.46 30.24
N GLU A 483 15.46 -14.72 30.21
CA GLU A 483 15.91 -15.43 31.41
C GLU A 483 17.20 -14.83 31.98
N ALA A 484 18.15 -14.44 31.12
CA ALA A 484 19.37 -13.77 31.54
C ALA A 484 19.05 -12.49 32.33
N MET A 485 18.13 -11.66 31.82
CA MET A 485 17.70 -10.44 32.51
C MET A 485 17.02 -10.73 33.85
N ALA A 486 16.14 -11.72 33.90
CA ALA A 486 15.49 -12.13 35.15
C ALA A 486 16.50 -12.61 36.22
N LEU A 487 17.55 -13.34 35.81
CA LEU A 487 18.64 -13.77 36.70
C LEU A 487 19.49 -12.60 37.18
N LEU A 488 19.82 -11.65 36.29
CA LEU A 488 20.55 -10.44 36.67
C LEU A 488 19.75 -9.60 37.68
N ASP A 489 18.45 -9.41 37.45
CA ASP A 489 17.54 -8.70 38.35
C ASP A 489 17.39 -9.40 39.72
N ALA A 490 17.42 -10.74 39.73
CA ALA A 490 17.41 -11.55 40.95
C ALA A 490 18.76 -11.55 41.70
N GLY A 491 19.81 -10.93 41.14
CA GLY A 491 21.16 -10.89 41.73
C GLY A 491 22.03 -12.10 41.43
N GLU A 492 21.61 -13.01 40.54
CA GLU A 492 22.34 -14.19 40.08
C GLU A 492 23.26 -13.85 38.88
N THR A 493 24.22 -12.95 39.11
CA THR A 493 25.03 -12.33 38.05
C THR A 493 25.80 -13.32 37.17
N ASP A 494 26.40 -14.37 37.76
CA ASP A 494 27.20 -15.34 37.00
C ASP A 494 26.33 -16.18 36.05
N ALA A 495 25.15 -16.60 36.50
CA ALA A 495 24.21 -17.38 35.70
C ALA A 495 23.58 -16.54 34.57
N GLY A 496 23.22 -15.28 34.86
CA GLY A 496 22.74 -14.36 33.84
C GLY A 496 23.79 -14.05 32.78
N ARG A 497 25.06 -13.83 33.19
CA ARG A 497 26.16 -13.59 32.24
C ARG A 497 26.45 -14.81 31.37
N GLN A 498 26.40 -16.02 31.93
CA GLN A 498 26.58 -17.25 31.14
C GLN A 498 25.58 -17.34 29.97
N LYS A 499 24.31 -17.02 30.20
CA LYS A 499 23.29 -17.02 29.13
C LYS A 499 23.56 -15.95 28.06
N LEU A 500 24.02 -14.76 28.45
CA LEU A 500 24.44 -13.73 27.50
C LEU A 500 25.65 -14.18 26.66
N ASP A 501 26.61 -14.90 27.26
CA ASP A 501 27.76 -15.46 26.55
C ASP A 501 27.33 -16.56 25.55
N GLU A 502 26.31 -17.36 25.87
CA GLU A 502 25.72 -18.35 24.96
C GLU A 502 25.04 -17.69 23.74
N ILE A 503 24.34 -16.58 23.95
CA ILE A 503 23.74 -15.77 22.87
C ILE A 503 24.84 -15.14 21.99
N ALA A 504 25.90 -14.57 22.61
CA ALA A 504 27.03 -14.03 21.87
C ALA A 504 27.68 -15.10 20.98
N SER A 505 27.85 -16.32 21.52
CA SER A 505 28.43 -17.45 20.78
C SER A 505 27.56 -17.89 19.60
N TYR A 506 26.24 -17.87 19.77
CA TYR A 506 25.28 -18.15 18.69
C TYR A 506 25.39 -17.12 17.57
N ASN A 507 25.38 -15.83 17.91
CA ASN A 507 25.47 -14.75 16.93
C ASN A 507 26.85 -14.68 16.24
N GLU A 508 27.93 -14.97 16.98
CA GLU A 508 29.28 -15.13 16.41
C GLU A 508 29.32 -16.24 15.35
N TYR A 509 28.62 -17.36 15.59
CA TYR A 509 28.50 -18.43 14.60
C TYR A 509 27.77 -17.96 13.34
N ASP A 510 26.68 -17.19 13.47
CA ASP A 510 25.91 -16.68 12.32
C ASP A 510 26.73 -15.67 11.48
N CYS A 511 27.46 -14.77 12.15
CA CYS A 511 28.43 -13.88 11.50
C CYS A 511 29.53 -14.68 10.77
N ARG A 512 30.10 -15.70 11.41
CA ARG A 512 31.11 -16.58 10.81
C ARG A 512 30.57 -17.37 9.62
N SER A 513 29.35 -17.90 9.72
CA SER A 513 28.69 -18.62 8.63
C SER A 513 28.53 -17.74 7.39
N THR A 514 28.26 -16.45 7.57
CA THR A 514 28.20 -15.47 6.48
C THR A 514 29.58 -15.22 5.85
N LEU A 515 30.65 -15.17 6.66
CA LEU A 515 32.04 -15.08 6.21
C LEU A 515 32.43 -16.30 5.35
N GLU A 516 32.24 -17.50 5.89
CA GLU A 516 32.61 -18.74 5.21
C GLU A 516 31.80 -18.94 3.93
N LEU A 517 30.52 -18.53 3.92
CA LEU A 517 29.71 -18.53 2.70
C LEU A 517 30.31 -17.60 1.63
N ARG A 518 30.70 -16.37 2.00
CA ARG A 518 31.34 -15.41 1.08
C ARG A 518 32.61 -16.03 0.48
N ASP A 519 33.47 -16.61 1.31
CA ASP A 519 34.73 -17.20 0.85
C ASP A 519 34.53 -18.45 -0.03
N TRP A 520 33.54 -19.27 0.30
CA TRP A 520 33.14 -20.39 -0.55
C TRP A 520 32.62 -19.95 -1.93
N LEU A 521 31.80 -18.90 -1.98
CA LEU A 521 31.30 -18.35 -3.25
C LEU A 521 32.43 -17.76 -4.11
N LEU A 522 33.43 -17.11 -3.49
CA LEU A 522 34.64 -16.65 -4.19
C LEU A 522 35.46 -17.81 -4.73
N GLY A 523 35.56 -18.92 -3.99
CA GLY A 523 36.15 -20.17 -4.45
C GLY A 523 35.46 -20.70 -5.71
N LEU A 524 34.12 -20.76 -5.70
CA LEU A 524 33.31 -21.15 -6.86
C LEU A 524 33.48 -20.22 -8.06
N ALA A 525 33.64 -18.91 -7.82
CA ALA A 525 33.93 -17.95 -8.88
C ALA A 525 35.27 -18.27 -9.55
N HIS A 526 36.31 -18.50 -8.74
CA HIS A 526 37.64 -18.87 -9.23
C HIS A 526 37.62 -20.17 -10.05
N GLU A 527 36.94 -21.21 -9.56
CA GLU A 527 36.80 -22.50 -10.25
C GLU A 527 36.16 -22.38 -11.64
N HIS A 528 35.20 -21.46 -11.79
CA HIS A 528 34.52 -21.21 -13.07
C HIS A 528 35.20 -20.12 -13.93
N GLY A 529 36.39 -19.65 -13.55
CA GLY A 529 37.12 -18.61 -14.29
C GLY A 529 36.45 -17.23 -14.23
N VAL A 530 35.59 -17.02 -13.24
CA VAL A 530 34.87 -15.77 -12.97
C VAL A 530 35.74 -14.92 -12.05
N THR A 531 35.97 -13.67 -12.42
CA THR A 531 36.77 -12.74 -11.61
C THR A 531 35.82 -11.85 -10.82
N PRO A 532 35.87 -11.89 -9.47
CA PRO A 532 35.12 -10.98 -8.61
C PRO A 532 35.44 -9.52 -8.91
N ALA A 533 34.51 -8.66 -8.58
CA ALA A 533 34.58 -7.24 -8.87
C ALA A 533 35.81 -6.50 -8.34
N THR A 534 36.41 -5.61 -9.14
CA THR A 534 37.05 -4.41 -8.58
C THR A 534 35.98 -3.34 -8.43
N ALA A 535 35.73 -2.87 -7.20
CA ALA A 535 34.76 -1.84 -6.92
C ALA A 535 35.03 -0.58 -7.78
N ASN A 536 34.04 -0.14 -8.54
CA ASN A 536 34.08 1.16 -9.20
C ASN A 536 33.67 2.23 -8.19
N ALA A 537 34.65 3.02 -7.73
CA ALA A 537 34.51 4.05 -6.70
C ALA A 537 33.78 5.34 -7.14
N ASP A 538 33.33 5.45 -8.39
CA ASP A 538 32.70 6.67 -8.92
C ASP A 538 31.22 6.42 -9.23
N ARG A 539 30.33 6.78 -8.30
CA ARG A 539 28.87 6.72 -8.52
C ARG A 539 28.15 7.95 -7.96
N ASP A 540 28.06 9.00 -8.79
CA ASP A 540 27.32 10.25 -8.54
C ASP A 540 25.79 10.16 -8.75
N ALA A 541 25.17 8.98 -8.77
CA ALA A 541 23.81 8.82 -9.31
C ALA A 541 22.66 8.86 -8.29
N VAL A 542 22.93 8.87 -6.97
CA VAL A 542 21.85 8.94 -5.95
C VAL A 542 21.78 10.34 -5.35
N ILE A 543 20.59 10.92 -5.41
CA ILE A 543 20.30 12.28 -4.96
C ILE A 543 20.51 12.37 -3.44
N GLU A 544 21.45 13.21 -3.03
CA GLU A 544 21.74 13.50 -1.62
C GLU A 544 20.65 14.37 -0.99
N LEU A 545 20.19 13.98 0.20
CA LEU A 545 19.49 14.87 1.12
C LEU A 545 20.56 15.66 1.87
N ALA A 546 20.98 16.79 1.30
CA ALA A 546 22.01 17.60 1.91
C ALA A 546 21.54 18.12 3.29
N PRO A 547 22.43 18.16 4.31
CA PRO A 547 22.13 18.80 5.59
C PRO A 547 21.64 20.23 5.34
N SER A 548 20.46 20.54 5.87
CA SER A 548 19.79 21.82 5.65
C SER A 548 19.57 22.48 7.00
N PRO A 549 20.28 23.58 7.32
CA PRO A 549 20.04 24.33 8.56
C PRO A 549 18.58 24.78 8.70
N LEU A 550 17.89 24.98 7.57
CA LEU A 550 16.47 25.31 7.53
C LEU A 550 15.61 24.11 7.98
N ARG A 551 15.93 22.90 7.51
CA ARG A 551 15.26 21.66 7.96
C ARG A 551 15.47 21.43 9.45
N ASP A 552 16.71 21.58 9.93
CA ASP A 552 17.03 21.37 11.34
C ASP A 552 16.31 22.38 12.25
N ALA A 553 16.20 23.65 11.81
CA ALA A 553 15.42 24.66 12.54
C ALA A 553 13.92 24.33 12.61
N LEU A 554 13.35 23.76 11.54
CA LEU A 554 11.96 23.31 11.53
C LEU A 554 11.74 22.07 12.40
N LEU A 555 12.65 21.09 12.35
CA LEU A 555 12.59 19.90 13.20
C LEU A 555 12.74 20.27 14.69
N ALA A 556 13.60 21.23 15.02
CA ALA A 556 13.70 21.77 16.38
C ALA A 556 12.38 22.39 16.86
N ARG A 557 11.60 23.00 15.96
CA ARG A 557 10.26 23.53 16.25
C ARG A 557 9.18 22.44 16.28
N ALA A 558 9.35 21.37 15.50
CA ALA A 558 8.47 20.21 15.51
C ALA A 558 8.57 19.40 16.81
N GLY A 559 9.73 19.45 17.49
CA GLY A 559 9.97 18.64 18.69
C GLY A 559 10.18 17.17 18.34
N ASP A 560 10.09 16.30 19.35
CA ASP A 560 10.34 14.87 19.18
C ASP A 560 9.41 14.28 18.09
N PRO A 561 9.93 13.66 17.01
CA PRO A 561 9.14 12.91 16.02
C PRO A 561 8.32 11.77 16.61
N LEU A 562 8.65 11.31 17.80
CA LEU A 562 7.96 10.22 18.48
C LEU A 562 6.89 10.70 19.48
N ASP A 563 6.70 12.01 19.63
CA ASP A 563 5.64 12.57 20.45
C ASP A 563 4.30 12.50 19.72
N LEU A 564 3.41 11.62 20.19
CA LEU A 564 2.07 11.43 19.64
C LEU A 564 1.10 12.58 19.99
N ASP A 565 1.46 13.43 20.97
CA ASP A 565 0.64 14.55 21.44
C ASP A 565 1.07 15.90 20.83
N ARG A 566 1.81 15.86 19.71
CA ARG A 566 2.23 17.06 18.97
C ARG A 566 1.05 18.00 18.70
N GLY A 567 1.18 19.24 19.15
CA GLY A 567 0.21 20.28 18.84
C GLY A 567 0.18 20.61 17.34
N ALA A 568 -0.86 21.34 16.91
CA ALA A 568 -1.02 21.76 15.50
C ALA A 568 0.21 22.50 14.94
N ASP A 569 0.89 23.28 15.78
CA ASP A 569 2.10 24.03 15.43
C ASP A 569 3.31 23.12 15.19
N GLN A 570 3.52 22.14 16.07
CA GLN A 570 4.59 21.15 15.93
C GLN A 570 4.37 20.29 14.69
N THR A 571 3.13 19.85 14.48
CA THR A 571 2.71 19.11 13.29
C THR A 571 2.99 19.92 12.02
N ALA A 572 2.57 21.18 11.94
CA ALA A 572 2.82 22.02 10.77
C ALA A 572 4.32 22.25 10.50
N ALA A 573 5.15 22.37 11.55
CA ALA A 573 6.60 22.48 11.40
C ALA A 573 7.22 21.18 10.86
N ALA A 574 6.72 20.02 11.31
CA ALA A 574 7.15 18.72 10.81
C ALA A 574 6.79 18.54 9.32
N PHE A 575 5.58 18.92 8.91
CA PHE A 575 5.17 18.91 7.50
C PHE A 575 6.03 19.85 6.66
N ALA A 576 6.37 21.02 7.17
CA ALA A 576 7.26 21.96 6.47
C ALA A 576 8.67 21.37 6.27
N ALA A 577 9.21 20.67 7.28
CA ALA A 577 10.47 19.96 7.16
C ALA A 577 10.38 18.82 6.13
N ALA A 578 9.31 18.02 6.16
CA ALA A 578 9.08 16.94 5.21
C ALA A 578 8.93 17.45 3.76
N ALA A 579 8.29 18.60 3.57
CA ALA A 579 8.09 19.21 2.25
C ALA A 579 9.43 19.57 1.55
N LEU A 580 10.45 19.99 2.31
CA LEU A 580 11.79 20.30 1.76
C LEU A 580 12.42 19.07 1.08
N ASP A 581 12.23 17.91 1.69
CA ASP A 581 12.82 16.64 1.28
C ASP A 581 11.95 15.89 0.26
N TYR A 582 10.66 16.25 0.12
CA TYR A 582 9.64 15.53 -0.66
C TYR A 582 10.13 15.08 -2.03
N HIS A 583 10.56 16.02 -2.88
CA HIS A 583 10.98 15.68 -4.25
C HIS A 583 12.25 14.85 -4.30
N GLN A 584 13.16 14.99 -3.33
CA GLN A 584 14.37 14.18 -3.27
C GLN A 584 14.02 12.75 -2.84
N ARG A 585 13.13 12.58 -1.85
CA ARG A 585 12.62 11.28 -1.37
C ARG A 585 11.82 10.54 -2.45
N GLU A 586 10.94 11.23 -3.19
CA GLU A 586 10.22 10.66 -4.34
C GLU A 586 11.18 10.12 -5.41
N GLN A 587 12.22 10.90 -5.73
CA GLN A 587 13.22 10.49 -6.72
C GLN A 587 14.12 9.36 -6.18
N LYS A 588 14.48 9.39 -4.90
CA LYS A 588 15.32 8.39 -4.23
C LYS A 588 14.68 7.00 -4.27
N SER A 589 13.39 6.89 -3.94
CA SER A 589 12.66 5.61 -4.00
C SER A 589 12.66 5.01 -5.40
N PHE A 590 12.37 5.83 -6.41
CA PHE A 590 12.44 5.41 -7.81
C PHE A 590 13.83 4.86 -8.19
N TRP A 591 14.90 5.56 -7.81
CA TRP A 591 16.27 5.15 -8.15
C TRP A 591 16.68 3.88 -7.41
N TRP A 592 16.31 3.72 -6.14
CA TRP A 592 16.52 2.49 -5.39
C TRP A 592 15.87 1.29 -6.07
N GLU A 593 14.59 1.41 -6.45
CA GLU A 593 13.94 0.35 -7.21
C GLU A 593 14.58 0.13 -8.58
N HIS A 594 15.01 1.20 -9.27
CA HIS A 594 15.66 1.09 -10.57
C HIS A 594 16.95 0.26 -10.46
N PHE A 595 17.84 0.59 -9.52
CA PHE A 595 19.08 -0.15 -9.32
C PHE A 595 18.84 -1.58 -8.81
N ALA A 596 17.87 -1.78 -7.92
CA ALA A 596 17.47 -3.12 -7.49
C ALA A 596 17.01 -4.00 -8.68
N ARG A 597 16.31 -3.44 -9.67
CA ARG A 597 15.92 -4.16 -10.90
C ARG A 597 17.12 -4.54 -11.79
N LEU A 598 18.20 -3.75 -11.75
CA LEU A 598 19.41 -4.07 -12.52
C LEU A 598 20.15 -5.27 -11.93
N GLU A 599 20.02 -5.51 -10.63
CA GLU A 599 20.77 -6.54 -9.89
C GLU A 599 19.92 -7.79 -9.61
N ASN A 600 18.65 -7.62 -9.25
CA ASN A 600 17.77 -8.75 -8.91
C ASN A 600 17.32 -9.55 -10.16
N PRO A 601 17.05 -10.86 -10.02
CA PRO A 601 16.45 -11.67 -11.07
C PRO A 601 15.15 -11.07 -11.64
N ILE A 602 14.97 -11.14 -12.97
CA ILE A 602 13.76 -10.61 -13.65
C ILE A 602 12.48 -11.15 -13.02
N ALA A 603 12.46 -12.43 -12.63
CA ALA A 603 11.29 -13.10 -12.04
C ALA A 603 10.79 -12.46 -10.73
N ASP A 604 11.63 -11.69 -10.03
CA ASP A 604 11.25 -11.04 -8.78
C ASP A 604 10.52 -9.70 -9.01
N TRP A 605 10.67 -9.10 -10.20
CA TRP A 605 10.10 -7.79 -10.53
C TRP A 605 9.35 -7.74 -11.86
N ALA A 606 9.25 -8.85 -12.59
CA ALA A 606 8.56 -8.95 -13.90
C ALA A 606 7.12 -8.42 -13.88
N ASP A 607 6.44 -8.56 -12.74
CA ASP A 607 5.06 -8.12 -12.54
C ASP A 607 4.94 -6.64 -12.11
N THR A 608 6.05 -5.89 -12.08
CA THR A 608 6.07 -4.48 -11.67
C THR A 608 5.48 -3.59 -12.77
N ARG A 609 4.65 -2.59 -12.40
CA ARG A 609 4.00 -1.69 -13.35
C ARG A 609 4.99 -1.01 -14.31
N ASP A 610 4.55 -0.83 -15.56
CA ASP A 610 5.28 -0.19 -16.65
C ASP A 610 6.58 -0.95 -17.03
N VAL A 611 6.63 -2.25 -16.72
CA VAL A 611 7.64 -3.22 -17.18
C VAL A 611 7.08 -4.07 -18.33
N LEU A 612 7.89 -4.23 -19.37
CA LEU A 612 7.72 -5.24 -20.42
C LEU A 612 8.95 -6.13 -20.39
N VAL A 613 8.77 -7.42 -20.06
CA VAL A 613 9.81 -8.45 -20.22
C VAL A 613 9.83 -8.84 -21.70
N VAL A 614 10.99 -8.67 -22.33
CA VAL A 614 11.13 -8.87 -23.78
C VAL A 614 11.32 -10.37 -24.06
N GLU A 615 10.37 -10.96 -24.79
CA GLU A 615 10.47 -12.32 -25.31
C GLU A 615 11.07 -12.33 -26.71
N SER A 616 10.79 -11.28 -27.50
CA SER A 616 11.39 -11.07 -28.81
C SER A 616 11.54 -9.59 -29.15
N ALA A 617 12.60 -9.25 -29.88
CA ALA A 617 12.84 -7.92 -30.40
C ALA A 617 13.19 -7.98 -31.89
N THR A 618 12.63 -7.09 -32.68
CA THR A 618 12.89 -6.99 -34.13
C THR A 618 13.42 -5.60 -34.47
N VAL A 619 14.47 -5.54 -35.29
CA VAL A 619 15.04 -4.29 -35.79
C VAL A 619 14.20 -3.81 -36.97
N GLU A 620 13.36 -2.80 -36.78
CA GLU A 620 12.58 -2.21 -37.88
C GLU A 620 13.42 -1.31 -38.76
N ARG A 621 14.35 -0.60 -38.11
CA ARG A 621 15.28 0.28 -38.78
C ARG A 621 16.60 0.27 -38.05
N ASP A 622 17.61 -0.22 -38.74
CA ASP A 622 18.96 -0.31 -38.20
C ASP A 622 19.60 1.08 -38.02
N TRP A 623 20.78 1.12 -37.40
CA TRP A 623 21.54 2.32 -37.09
C TRP A 623 21.64 3.29 -38.28
N HIS A 624 21.00 4.45 -38.15
CA HIS A 624 20.91 5.45 -39.21
C HIS A 624 21.01 6.88 -38.67
N ARG A 625 21.22 7.85 -39.59
CA ARG A 625 21.13 9.29 -39.33
C ARG A 625 20.17 9.95 -40.30
N GLU A 626 19.41 10.94 -39.83
CA GLU A 626 18.57 11.76 -40.68
C GLU A 626 18.87 13.26 -40.55
N GLY A 627 18.97 13.95 -41.69
CA GLY A 627 19.10 15.40 -41.76
C GLY A 627 20.33 15.94 -41.02
N LYS A 628 20.10 16.84 -40.04
CA LYS A 628 21.15 17.51 -39.25
C LYS A 628 21.53 16.76 -37.95
N GLN A 629 21.07 15.51 -37.78
CA GLN A 629 21.34 14.73 -36.56
C GLN A 629 22.83 14.37 -36.45
N ARG A 630 23.35 14.38 -35.22
CA ARG A 630 24.79 14.14 -34.91
C ARG A 630 25.08 12.75 -34.33
N VAL A 631 24.06 11.95 -34.05
CA VAL A 631 24.14 10.66 -33.35
C VAL A 631 23.32 9.63 -34.11
N ASP A 632 23.86 8.42 -34.28
CA ASP A 632 23.16 7.29 -34.90
C ASP A 632 21.98 6.81 -34.04
N ARG A 633 20.92 6.33 -34.69
CA ARG A 633 19.69 5.87 -34.01
C ARG A 633 19.19 4.59 -34.65
N ARG A 634 18.53 3.72 -33.88
CA ARG A 634 17.84 2.54 -34.39
C ARG A 634 16.42 2.43 -33.83
N TRP A 635 15.55 1.76 -34.56
CA TRP A 635 14.18 1.49 -34.14
C TRP A 635 14.03 0.00 -33.85
N LEU A 636 13.58 -0.30 -32.63
CA LEU A 636 13.36 -1.66 -32.16
C LEU A 636 11.89 -1.85 -31.83
N ARG A 637 11.29 -2.92 -32.34
CA ARG A 637 9.96 -3.35 -31.92
C ARG A 637 10.09 -4.51 -30.94
N LEU A 638 9.57 -4.31 -29.75
CA LEU A 638 9.66 -5.23 -28.62
C LEU A 638 8.32 -5.95 -28.44
N ARG A 639 8.37 -7.25 -28.17
CA ARG A 639 7.22 -8.09 -27.83
C ARG A 639 7.55 -8.97 -26.64
N GLY A 640 6.57 -9.17 -25.76
CA GLY A 640 6.66 -10.08 -24.63
C GLY A 640 5.65 -9.75 -23.55
N ALA A 641 5.83 -10.32 -22.36
CA ALA A 641 4.94 -10.13 -21.24
C ALA A 641 5.00 -8.70 -20.68
N ILE A 642 3.89 -7.97 -20.78
CA ILE A 642 3.70 -6.69 -20.09
C ILE A 642 3.12 -6.97 -18.70
N ALA A 643 3.74 -6.41 -17.67
CA ALA A 643 3.22 -6.47 -16.32
C ALA A 643 1.76 -5.95 -16.28
N PRO A 644 0.82 -6.68 -15.68
CA PRO A 644 -0.58 -6.27 -15.69
C PRO A 644 -0.82 -4.88 -15.08
N GLY A 645 -1.60 -4.05 -15.79
CA GLY A 645 -1.90 -2.68 -15.37
C GLY A 645 -0.86 -1.63 -15.79
N SER A 646 0.15 -2.02 -16.57
CA SER A 646 1.09 -1.09 -17.22
C SER A 646 0.40 -0.21 -18.26
N SER A 647 0.85 1.04 -18.35
CA SER A 647 0.41 2.08 -19.28
C SER A 647 1.61 2.72 -19.98
N ILE A 648 2.36 1.93 -20.75
CA ILE A 648 3.45 2.44 -21.59
C ILE A 648 2.82 3.36 -22.65
N LYS A 649 3.31 4.60 -22.76
CA LYS A 649 2.75 5.63 -23.65
C LYS A 649 3.83 6.17 -24.59
N LYS A 650 3.40 6.53 -25.81
CA LYS A 650 4.19 7.33 -26.74
C LYS A 650 4.64 8.64 -26.08
N GLY A 651 5.90 9.02 -26.31
CA GLY A 651 6.48 10.25 -25.80
C GLY A 651 7.48 10.86 -26.77
N ASP A 652 7.58 12.19 -26.75
CA ASP A 652 8.54 12.94 -27.58
C ASP A 652 9.93 13.04 -26.94
N GLN A 653 10.06 12.62 -25.68
CA GLN A 653 11.32 12.59 -24.95
C GLN A 653 11.68 11.17 -24.54
N ALA A 654 12.96 10.95 -24.28
CA ALA A 654 13.43 9.72 -23.67
C ALA A 654 12.76 9.57 -22.29
N GLY A 655 12.15 8.42 -22.05
CA GLY A 655 11.39 8.11 -20.85
C GLY A 655 11.87 6.79 -20.26
N PRO A 656 11.23 5.66 -20.63
CA PRO A 656 11.55 4.35 -20.08
C PRO A 656 12.97 3.89 -20.41
N PHE A 657 13.48 2.93 -19.64
CA PHE A 657 14.82 2.35 -19.82
C PHE A 657 14.73 0.98 -20.50
N LEU A 658 15.50 0.79 -21.57
CA LEU A 658 15.87 -0.55 -22.05
C LEU A 658 16.91 -1.16 -21.13
N LEU A 659 16.69 -2.39 -20.73
CA LEU A 659 17.66 -3.20 -20.00
C LEU A 659 18.30 -4.23 -20.93
N TYR A 660 19.61 -4.37 -20.84
CA TYR A 660 20.40 -5.40 -21.52
C TYR A 660 21.10 -6.27 -20.48
N ASP A 661 21.17 -7.58 -20.74
CA ASP A 661 21.96 -8.48 -19.89
C ASP A 661 23.45 -8.09 -19.92
N SER A 662 24.15 -8.45 -18.84
CA SER A 662 25.60 -8.29 -18.76
C SER A 662 26.32 -9.32 -19.65
N PRO A 663 27.42 -8.94 -20.34
CA PRO A 663 28.02 -7.61 -20.35
C PRO A 663 27.29 -6.63 -21.27
N ALA A 664 27.30 -5.34 -20.89
CA ALA A 664 26.71 -4.27 -21.68
C ALA A 664 27.29 -4.20 -23.10
N PRO A 665 26.48 -3.93 -24.14
CA PRO A 665 26.99 -3.81 -25.51
C PRO A 665 27.76 -2.49 -25.77
N TRP A 666 27.83 -1.60 -24.78
CA TRP A 666 28.62 -0.38 -24.81
C TRP A 666 29.51 -0.26 -23.57
N PRO A 667 30.66 0.42 -23.67
CA PRO A 667 31.48 0.71 -22.51
C PRO A 667 30.76 1.70 -21.58
N ASP A 668 30.46 1.26 -20.36
CA ASP A 668 29.99 2.14 -19.29
C ASP A 668 30.87 1.94 -18.05
N ALA A 669 31.79 2.88 -17.83
CA ALA A 669 32.70 2.85 -16.70
C ALA A 669 31.98 3.04 -15.34
N ARG A 670 30.71 3.47 -15.35
CA ARG A 670 29.90 3.68 -14.14
C ARG A 670 28.97 2.52 -13.82
N ALA A 671 28.68 1.66 -14.80
CA ALA A 671 27.82 0.50 -14.61
C ALA A 671 28.50 -0.56 -13.75
N ASN A 672 27.72 -1.27 -12.92
CA ASN A 672 28.18 -2.48 -12.29
C ASN A 672 28.42 -3.52 -13.39
N PRO A 673 29.63 -4.10 -13.56
CA PRO A 673 29.90 -5.02 -14.66
C PRO A 673 28.94 -6.22 -14.73
N TRP A 674 28.39 -6.65 -13.59
CA TRP A 674 27.42 -7.75 -13.44
C TRP A 674 25.96 -7.31 -13.38
N ALA A 675 25.68 -6.02 -13.20
CA ALA A 675 24.31 -5.53 -13.30
C ALA A 675 23.89 -5.40 -14.76
N ARG A 676 22.58 -5.50 -15.01
CA ARG A 676 22.04 -5.18 -16.33
C ARG A 676 22.34 -3.74 -16.71
N ALA A 677 22.66 -3.52 -17.97
CA ALA A 677 22.88 -2.17 -18.49
C ALA A 677 21.55 -1.50 -18.81
N ALA A 678 21.36 -0.26 -18.33
CA ALA A 678 20.14 0.50 -18.54
C ALA A 678 20.35 1.67 -19.50
N LYS A 679 19.37 1.95 -20.35
CA LYS A 679 19.42 3.09 -21.29
C LYS A 679 18.06 3.69 -21.54
N SER A 680 17.94 5.00 -21.30
CA SER A 680 16.68 5.71 -21.57
C SER A 680 16.41 5.78 -23.08
N VAL A 681 15.18 5.47 -23.47
CA VAL A 681 14.73 5.45 -24.87
C VAL A 681 13.44 6.22 -25.05
N GLN A 682 13.18 6.62 -26.30
CA GLN A 682 11.92 7.25 -26.67
C GLN A 682 10.93 6.18 -27.14
N VAL A 683 9.70 6.20 -26.63
CA VAL A 683 8.61 5.35 -27.15
C VAL A 683 7.96 6.05 -28.33
N LEU A 684 8.12 5.48 -29.53
CA LEU A 684 7.57 6.00 -30.77
C LEU A 684 6.10 5.60 -30.96
N ASP A 685 5.77 4.37 -30.61
CA ASP A 685 4.43 3.81 -30.77
C ASP A 685 4.18 2.63 -29.82
N VAL A 686 2.91 2.33 -29.57
CA VAL A 686 2.47 1.16 -28.80
C VAL A 686 1.30 0.52 -29.54
N ASP A 687 1.48 -0.72 -29.97
CA ASP A 687 0.52 -1.50 -30.74
C ASP A 687 -0.66 -1.95 -29.87
N GLU A 688 -1.81 -2.25 -30.49
CA GLU A 688 -3.01 -2.75 -29.78
C GLU A 688 -2.78 -4.13 -29.13
N ASP A 689 -1.84 -4.93 -29.65
CA ASP A 689 -1.45 -6.24 -29.11
C ASP A 689 -0.36 -6.15 -28.03
N GLY A 690 0.03 -4.92 -27.63
CA GLY A 690 1.07 -4.70 -26.62
C GLY A 690 2.50 -4.64 -27.16
N GLY A 691 2.70 -4.70 -28.48
CA GLY A 691 4.02 -4.40 -29.08
C GLY A 691 4.47 -2.96 -28.77
N VAL A 692 5.74 -2.75 -28.45
CA VAL A 692 6.28 -1.41 -28.17
C VAL A 692 7.37 -1.05 -29.18
N LEU A 693 7.19 0.03 -29.92
CA LEU A 693 8.21 0.57 -30.83
C LEU A 693 9.02 1.64 -30.10
N VAL A 694 10.32 1.42 -29.97
CA VAL A 694 11.25 2.34 -29.31
C VAL A 694 12.32 2.86 -30.25
N LEU A 695 12.74 4.11 -30.02
CA LEU A 695 13.90 4.72 -30.64
C LEU A 695 15.05 4.75 -29.64
N GLU A 696 16.14 4.08 -30.02
CA GLU A 696 17.39 4.02 -29.28
C GLU A 696 18.46 4.85 -29.99
N THR A 697 19.26 5.60 -29.23
CA THR A 697 20.38 6.42 -29.76
C THR A 697 21.73 5.81 -29.41
N LEU A 698 22.71 5.79 -30.32
CA LEU A 698 24.04 5.23 -30.07
C LEU A 698 24.80 6.10 -29.05
N TYR A 699 25.55 5.49 -28.13
CA TYR A 699 26.42 6.26 -27.22
C TYR A 699 27.55 6.93 -28.00
N LYS A 700 28.00 8.08 -27.49
CA LYS A 700 29.17 8.76 -28.02
C LYS A 700 30.37 7.82 -27.89
N ASP A 701 31.08 7.59 -29.00
CA ASP A 701 32.26 6.73 -29.11
C ASP A 701 32.00 5.20 -28.99
N ALA A 702 30.74 4.75 -28.96
CA ALA A 702 30.38 3.33 -29.04
C ALA A 702 30.23 2.85 -30.50
N ALA A 703 30.63 1.61 -30.79
CA ALA A 703 30.36 0.96 -32.08
C ALA A 703 28.89 0.51 -32.17
N PRO A 704 28.27 0.51 -33.36
CA PRO A 704 26.97 -0.13 -33.57
C PRO A 704 26.97 -1.58 -33.10
N TYR A 705 25.89 -2.01 -32.45
CA TYR A 705 25.72 -3.37 -31.91
C TYR A 705 24.37 -3.97 -32.28
N ASP A 706 24.32 -5.31 -32.28
CA ASP A 706 23.15 -6.12 -32.64
C ASP A 706 22.40 -6.69 -31.43
N ASN A 707 22.94 -6.53 -30.23
CA ASN A 707 22.29 -6.98 -29.00
C ASN A 707 20.87 -6.43 -28.88
N VAL A 708 19.98 -7.26 -28.36
CA VAL A 708 18.57 -6.94 -28.08
C VAL A 708 18.34 -6.81 -26.57
N PRO A 709 17.42 -5.93 -26.15
CA PRO A 709 17.11 -5.75 -24.74
C PRO A 709 16.33 -6.95 -24.17
N VAL A 710 16.45 -7.16 -22.87
CA VAL A 710 15.71 -8.20 -22.11
C VAL A 710 14.49 -7.65 -21.40
N ALA A 711 14.42 -6.34 -21.18
CA ALA A 711 13.26 -5.68 -20.61
C ALA A 711 13.18 -4.20 -21.03
N LEU A 712 11.97 -3.64 -20.96
CA LEU A 712 11.71 -2.21 -20.92
C LEU A 712 11.15 -1.89 -19.53
N THR A 713 11.68 -0.87 -18.85
CA THR A 713 11.34 -0.51 -17.47
C THR A 713 10.95 0.98 -17.33
N PRO A 714 10.27 1.40 -16.25
CA PRO A 714 9.71 2.74 -16.11
C PRO A 714 10.76 3.85 -16.19
N GLY A 715 10.40 5.00 -16.75
CA GLY A 715 11.29 6.16 -16.88
C GLY A 715 11.46 6.96 -15.60
N ALA A 716 12.54 7.75 -15.51
CA ALA A 716 12.82 8.58 -14.34
C ALA A 716 11.72 9.64 -14.11
N PRO A 717 11.35 9.92 -12.85
CA PRO A 717 10.39 10.96 -12.50
C PRO A 717 10.88 12.35 -12.95
N PRO A 718 9.96 13.27 -13.30
CA PRO A 718 10.34 14.59 -13.78
C PRO A 718 11.12 15.39 -12.72
N PRO A 719 12.08 16.24 -13.13
CA PRO A 719 12.83 17.07 -12.20
C PRO A 719 11.93 18.14 -11.58
N ALA A 720 11.99 18.30 -10.26
CA ALA A 720 11.15 19.25 -9.53
C ALA A 720 11.42 20.73 -9.89
N GLY A 721 12.64 21.06 -10.31
CA GLY A 721 13.03 22.42 -10.73
C GLY A 721 12.66 23.49 -9.69
N ALA A 722 11.97 24.54 -10.14
CA ALA A 722 11.62 25.72 -9.34
C ALA A 722 10.73 25.43 -8.11
N GLN A 723 10.11 24.24 -8.04
CA GLN A 723 9.28 23.85 -6.88
C GLN A 723 10.13 23.71 -5.61
N LYS A 724 11.37 23.20 -5.70
CA LYS A 724 12.27 23.05 -4.54
C LYS A 724 12.57 24.42 -3.91
N ASP A 725 12.94 25.40 -4.75
CA ASP A 725 13.26 26.75 -4.29
C ASP A 725 12.03 27.49 -3.73
N ALA A 726 10.84 27.22 -4.28
CA ALA A 726 9.58 27.76 -3.77
C ALA A 726 9.25 27.24 -2.36
N ILE A 727 9.34 25.92 -2.15
CA ILE A 727 9.13 25.30 -0.84
C ILE A 727 10.16 25.81 0.16
N ALA A 728 11.45 25.87 -0.21
CA ALA A 728 12.51 26.38 0.66
C ALA A 728 12.27 27.84 1.07
N GLY A 729 11.86 28.71 0.12
CA GLY A 729 11.52 30.10 0.44
C GLY A 729 10.30 30.24 1.36
N TRP A 730 9.27 29.40 1.19
CA TRP A 730 8.10 29.36 2.07
C TRP A 730 8.47 28.86 3.48
N ALA A 731 9.24 27.78 3.57
CA ALA A 731 9.74 27.22 4.82
C ALA A 731 10.61 28.22 5.59
N GLN A 732 11.47 28.98 4.90
CA GLN A 732 12.30 30.03 5.51
C GLN A 732 11.43 31.11 6.19
N ALA A 733 10.30 31.49 5.58
CA ALA A 733 9.39 32.47 6.18
C ALA A 733 8.77 31.99 7.50
N ILE A 734 8.58 30.67 7.69
CA ILE A 734 8.10 30.09 8.96
C ILE A 734 9.16 30.23 10.05
N VAL A 735 10.42 29.93 9.72
CA VAL A 735 11.54 30.07 10.65
C VAL A 735 11.77 31.54 11.03
N ASP A 736 11.78 32.44 10.05
CA ASP A 736 11.97 33.87 10.27
C ASP A 736 10.87 34.48 11.16
N ALA A 737 9.61 34.06 10.99
CA ALA A 737 8.50 34.51 11.84
C ALA A 737 8.66 34.08 13.31
N GLY A 738 9.26 32.91 13.54
CA GLY A 738 9.54 32.39 14.90
C GLY A 738 10.51 33.24 15.71
N HIS A 739 11.41 33.99 15.06
CA HIS A 739 12.41 34.83 15.71
C HIS A 739 11.89 36.25 16.06
N GLY A 740 10.68 36.64 15.63
CA GLY A 740 10.21 38.03 15.61
C GLY A 740 9.40 38.53 16.82
N SER A 741 9.00 37.69 17.79
CA SER A 741 8.16 38.12 18.94
C SER A 741 8.79 37.73 20.28
N ALA A 742 9.71 38.56 20.78
CA ALA A 742 10.31 38.42 22.10
C ALA A 742 9.39 38.88 23.26
N GLY A 743 8.06 38.99 23.05
CA GLY A 743 7.16 39.65 23.99
C GLY A 743 5.93 38.87 24.49
N SER A 744 5.49 37.80 23.82
CA SER A 744 4.20 37.14 24.12
C SER A 744 4.26 35.64 24.43
N GLY A 745 5.45 35.03 24.52
CA GLY A 745 5.63 33.64 24.94
C GLY A 745 5.13 32.56 23.97
N THR A 746 4.52 32.93 22.84
CA THR A 746 4.15 32.03 21.73
C THR A 746 4.87 32.47 20.46
N PRO A 747 5.62 31.58 19.76
CA PRO A 747 6.33 31.94 18.55
C PRO A 747 5.34 32.31 17.44
N ALA A 748 5.52 33.47 16.81
CA ALA A 748 4.65 33.94 15.75
C ALA A 748 4.75 33.02 14.51
N TRP A 749 3.61 32.82 13.83
CA TRP A 749 3.51 32.11 12.54
C TRP A 749 3.19 33.11 11.43
N PRO A 750 3.70 32.92 10.20
CA PRO A 750 3.36 33.80 9.09
C PRO A 750 1.88 33.66 8.72
N ARG A 751 1.27 34.76 8.27
CA ARG A 751 -0.07 34.72 7.67
C ARG A 751 0.04 34.10 6.28
N ASP A 752 -0.27 32.82 6.18
CA ASP A 752 -0.17 32.05 4.95
C ASP A 752 -1.30 31.01 4.89
N PRO A 753 -1.95 30.83 3.72
CA PRO A 753 -3.04 29.88 3.57
C PRO A 753 -2.64 28.43 3.77
N VAL A 754 -1.39 28.05 3.45
CA VAL A 754 -0.93 26.67 3.62
C VAL A 754 -0.51 26.38 5.05
N VAL A 755 0.05 27.36 5.77
CA VAL A 755 0.31 27.22 7.21
C VAL A 755 -0.98 26.91 7.98
N ASP A 756 -2.07 27.63 7.71
CA ASP A 756 -3.36 27.33 8.35
C ASP A 756 -3.88 25.94 7.97
N LEU A 757 -3.73 25.57 6.70
CA LEU A 757 -4.12 24.26 6.20
C LEU A 757 -3.37 23.14 6.93
N LEU A 758 -2.05 23.26 7.08
CA LEU A 758 -1.23 22.29 7.81
C LEU A 758 -1.58 22.23 9.30
N ARG A 759 -1.95 23.36 9.90
CA ARG A 759 -2.45 23.44 11.29
C ARG A 759 -3.92 23.03 11.43
N ARG A 760 -4.61 22.74 10.33
CA ARG A 760 -6.08 22.51 10.24
C ARG A 760 -6.88 23.59 10.97
N VAL A 761 -6.53 24.85 10.74
CA VAL A 761 -7.27 26.01 11.25
C VAL A 761 -8.37 26.37 10.25
N PRO A 762 -9.63 26.59 10.68
CA PRO A 762 -10.70 27.09 9.83
C PRO A 762 -10.29 28.36 9.06
N PRO A 763 -10.78 28.56 7.82
CA PRO A 763 -10.43 29.73 7.02
C PRO A 763 -10.71 31.02 7.76
N ARG A 764 -9.74 31.94 7.74
CA ARG A 764 -9.89 33.29 8.32
C ARG A 764 -10.93 34.08 7.54
N LEU A 765 -12.09 34.30 8.16
CA LEU A 765 -13.14 35.21 7.71
C LEU A 765 -13.21 36.43 8.65
N PRO A 766 -13.60 37.64 8.19
CA PRO A 766 -13.64 38.85 9.03
C PRO A 766 -14.63 38.72 10.21
N GLN A 767 -14.29 39.26 11.38
CA GLN A 767 -15.00 39.16 12.68
C GLN A 767 -16.47 39.66 12.75
N ASN A 768 -17.09 40.06 11.64
CA ASN A 768 -18.53 40.35 11.56
C ASN A 768 -19.29 39.34 10.65
N ALA A 769 -18.61 38.27 10.24
CA ALA A 769 -19.20 37.10 9.62
C ALA A 769 -19.31 35.99 10.69
N ASP A 770 -20.13 36.20 11.73
CA ASP A 770 -20.52 35.15 12.69
C ASP A 770 -21.36 34.03 12.04
N GLY A 771 -21.46 34.01 10.72
CA GLY A 771 -21.92 32.85 9.98
C GLY A 771 -20.76 31.89 9.79
N HIS A 772 -20.73 30.84 10.60
CA HIS A 772 -20.44 29.51 10.04
C HIS A 772 -21.20 29.34 8.72
N ALA A 773 -20.78 28.42 7.85
CA ALA A 773 -21.44 28.12 6.56
C ALA A 773 -22.96 27.78 6.64
N GLY A 774 -23.62 27.94 7.80
CA GLY A 774 -25.04 27.69 8.06
C GLY A 774 -25.96 28.92 8.29
N GLU A 775 -25.50 30.17 8.33
CA GLU A 775 -26.39 31.33 8.59
C GLU A 775 -26.28 32.46 7.53
N GLN A 776 -26.51 32.12 6.27
CA GLN A 776 -26.97 33.08 5.25
C GLN A 776 -28.45 32.84 4.93
N PRO A 777 -29.20 33.83 4.40
CA PRO A 777 -30.63 33.68 4.15
C PRO A 777 -30.92 32.42 3.31
N ALA A 778 -31.94 31.66 3.71
CA ALA A 778 -32.34 30.37 3.13
C ALA A 778 -32.64 30.38 1.61
N SER A 779 -32.48 31.52 0.93
CA SER A 779 -32.69 31.73 -0.50
C SER A 779 -31.39 31.90 -1.33
N ALA A 780 -30.20 31.97 -0.73
CA ALA A 780 -28.94 32.14 -1.48
C ALA A 780 -28.41 30.80 -2.02
N SER A 781 -27.98 30.76 -3.28
CA SER A 781 -27.44 29.54 -3.88
C SER A 781 -26.08 29.17 -3.29
N VAL A 782 -25.69 27.89 -3.37
CA VAL A 782 -24.34 27.46 -2.92
C VAL A 782 -23.23 28.24 -3.64
N LEU A 783 -23.41 28.58 -4.91
CA LEU A 783 -22.46 29.41 -5.66
C LEU A 783 -22.29 30.79 -5.02
N ASP A 784 -23.39 31.46 -4.66
CA ASP A 784 -23.35 32.78 -4.01
C ASP A 784 -22.61 32.73 -2.66
N GLN A 785 -22.83 31.66 -1.90
CA GLN A 785 -22.17 31.45 -0.61
C GLN A 785 -20.66 31.24 -0.77
N VAL A 786 -20.24 30.43 -1.74
CA VAL A 786 -18.81 30.20 -2.03
C VAL A 786 -18.15 31.47 -2.55
N ILE A 787 -18.83 32.26 -3.39
CA ILE A 787 -18.32 33.57 -3.86
C ILE A 787 -18.13 34.52 -2.69
N ALA A 788 -19.13 34.67 -1.82
CA ALA A 788 -19.06 35.53 -0.65
C ALA A 788 -17.92 35.12 0.30
N ALA A 789 -17.77 33.81 0.56
CA ALA A 789 -16.68 33.29 1.37
C ALA A 789 -15.32 33.55 0.72
N THR A 790 -15.20 33.35 -0.59
CA THR A 790 -13.93 33.57 -1.33
C THR A 790 -13.51 35.04 -1.33
N LEU A 791 -14.46 35.96 -1.49
CA LEU A 791 -14.21 37.41 -1.41
C LEU A 791 -13.77 37.87 -0.01
N ALA A 792 -14.14 37.11 1.03
CA ALA A 792 -13.84 37.41 2.41
C ALA A 792 -12.52 36.79 2.92
N LEU A 793 -11.84 35.98 2.12
CA LEU A 793 -10.60 35.31 2.54
C LEU A 793 -9.47 36.30 2.85
N ASP A 794 -8.88 36.17 4.04
CA ASP A 794 -7.66 36.87 4.44
C ASP A 794 -6.47 35.90 4.57
N HIS A 795 -5.72 35.76 3.48
CA HIS A 795 -4.55 34.88 3.38
C HIS A 795 -4.88 33.45 3.81
N ALA A 796 -6.00 32.90 3.33
CA ALA A 796 -6.57 31.64 3.81
C ALA A 796 -6.92 30.69 2.65
N ALA A 797 -7.14 29.41 2.99
CA ALA A 797 -7.57 28.38 2.06
C ALA A 797 -9.03 28.01 2.31
N LEU A 798 -9.86 28.00 1.25
CA LEU A 798 -11.24 27.51 1.30
C LEU A 798 -11.35 26.18 0.57
N ALA A 799 -11.96 25.18 1.22
CA ALA A 799 -12.18 23.87 0.62
C ALA A 799 -13.60 23.73 0.05
N VAL A 800 -13.71 23.12 -1.13
CA VAL A 800 -14.98 22.72 -1.75
C VAL A 800 -14.86 21.28 -2.22
N GLN A 801 -15.56 20.39 -1.50
CA GLN A 801 -15.68 18.98 -1.90
C GLN A 801 -16.87 18.82 -2.85
N GLY A 802 -16.59 18.41 -4.08
CA GLY A 802 -17.59 18.15 -5.10
C GLY A 802 -17.63 16.69 -5.54
N PRO A 803 -18.51 15.86 -4.93
CA PRO A 803 -18.78 14.49 -5.37
C PRO A 803 -19.17 14.35 -6.85
N PRO A 804 -19.16 13.13 -7.43
CA PRO A 804 -19.52 12.87 -8.81
C PRO A 804 -20.88 13.45 -9.22
N GLY A 805 -20.89 14.23 -10.30
CA GLY A 805 -22.12 14.79 -10.88
C GLY A 805 -22.71 15.98 -10.14
N THR A 806 -22.04 16.51 -9.10
CA THR A 806 -22.53 17.67 -8.33
C THR A 806 -22.35 19.01 -9.03
N GLY A 807 -21.56 19.04 -10.11
CA GLY A 807 -21.30 20.25 -10.90
C GLY A 807 -20.06 21.03 -10.42
N LYS A 808 -19.07 20.36 -9.83
CA LYS A 808 -17.81 20.97 -9.37
C LYS A 808 -17.15 21.90 -10.40
N THR A 809 -16.94 21.44 -11.63
CA THR A 809 -16.39 22.27 -12.73
C THR A 809 -17.32 23.42 -13.12
N TYR A 810 -18.64 23.22 -13.06
CA TYR A 810 -19.61 24.29 -13.30
C TYR A 810 -19.49 25.38 -12.23
N LEU A 811 -19.45 24.99 -10.95
CA LEU A 811 -19.28 25.91 -9.83
C LEU A 811 -17.95 26.68 -9.95
N GLY A 812 -16.85 25.98 -10.17
CA GLY A 812 -15.53 26.61 -10.36
C GLY A 812 -15.50 27.61 -11.51
N ALA A 813 -16.07 27.24 -12.66
CA ALA A 813 -16.12 28.12 -13.84
C ALA A 813 -16.94 29.41 -13.61
N HIS A 814 -18.13 29.29 -13.00
CA HIS A 814 -18.99 30.45 -12.74
C HIS A 814 -18.43 31.34 -11.64
N LEU A 815 -17.85 30.74 -10.59
CA LEU A 815 -17.15 31.47 -9.54
C LEU A 815 -15.98 32.29 -10.12
N ILE A 816 -15.11 31.66 -10.91
CA ILE A 816 -13.97 32.33 -11.53
C ILE A 816 -14.44 33.48 -12.44
N THR A 817 -15.45 33.23 -13.27
CA THR A 817 -16.04 34.24 -14.16
C THR A 817 -16.52 35.45 -13.37
N GLU A 818 -17.29 35.22 -12.31
CA GLU A 818 -17.81 36.31 -11.46
C GLU A 818 -16.70 37.11 -10.75
N LEU A 819 -15.70 36.43 -10.18
CA LEU A 819 -14.58 37.07 -9.49
C LEU A 819 -13.75 37.95 -10.45
N VAL A 820 -13.54 37.50 -11.69
CA VAL A 820 -12.80 38.31 -12.68
C VAL A 820 -13.68 39.48 -13.16
N GLU A 821 -14.89 39.22 -13.63
CA GLU A 821 -15.73 40.26 -14.26
C GLU A 821 -16.20 41.35 -13.29
N LYS A 822 -16.54 40.99 -12.05
CA LYS A 822 -17.11 41.93 -11.08
C LYS A 822 -16.09 42.47 -10.07
N HIS A 823 -14.99 41.76 -9.86
CA HIS A 823 -14.02 42.08 -8.80
C HIS A 823 -12.58 42.20 -9.30
N ASN A 824 -12.32 42.05 -10.61
CA ASN A 824 -11.00 42.16 -11.25
C ASN A 824 -9.94 41.22 -10.64
N PHE A 825 -10.34 40.04 -10.15
CA PHE A 825 -9.42 39.08 -9.56
C PHE A 825 -8.37 38.60 -10.58
N LYS A 826 -7.16 38.38 -10.09
CA LYS A 826 -6.06 37.73 -10.81
C LYS A 826 -5.97 36.28 -10.35
N ILE A 827 -6.35 35.35 -11.21
CA ILE A 827 -6.58 33.95 -10.84
C ILE A 827 -5.60 33.03 -11.56
N GLY A 828 -4.93 32.18 -10.78
CA GLY A 828 -4.20 31.02 -11.28
C GLY A 828 -5.06 29.76 -11.21
N VAL A 829 -5.00 28.90 -12.23
CA VAL A 829 -5.62 27.57 -12.22
C VAL A 829 -4.53 26.50 -12.36
N VAL A 830 -4.46 25.60 -11.39
CA VAL A 830 -3.51 24.48 -11.37
C VAL A 830 -4.24 23.16 -11.08
N ALA A 831 -3.73 22.07 -11.64
CA ALA A 831 -4.16 20.71 -11.35
C ALA A 831 -3.02 19.73 -11.63
N GLN A 832 -3.22 18.45 -11.32
CA GLN A 832 -2.23 17.39 -11.55
C GLN A 832 -1.94 17.17 -13.05
N SER A 833 -2.91 17.40 -13.94
CA SER A 833 -2.76 17.19 -15.38
C SER A 833 -3.20 18.39 -16.22
N HIS A 834 -2.56 18.58 -17.38
CA HIS A 834 -2.95 19.64 -18.32
C HIS A 834 -4.41 19.55 -18.75
N ALA A 835 -4.94 18.33 -18.96
CA ALA A 835 -6.31 18.14 -19.41
C ALA A 835 -7.34 18.65 -18.39
N VAL A 836 -7.07 18.50 -17.08
CA VAL A 836 -7.94 19.02 -16.02
C VAL A 836 -7.95 20.55 -16.04
N VAL A 837 -6.77 21.18 -16.13
CA VAL A 837 -6.64 22.64 -16.25
C VAL A 837 -7.41 23.15 -17.47
N GLU A 838 -7.19 22.53 -18.64
CA GLU A 838 -7.82 22.93 -19.90
C GLU A 838 -9.35 22.81 -19.85
N ASN A 839 -9.87 21.75 -19.23
CA ASN A 839 -11.32 21.57 -19.04
C ASN A 839 -11.94 22.68 -18.19
N LEU A 840 -11.28 23.12 -17.11
CA LEU A 840 -11.78 24.22 -16.29
C LEU A 840 -11.70 25.55 -17.05
N LEU A 841 -10.61 25.84 -17.76
CA LEU A 841 -10.48 27.06 -18.58
C LEU A 841 -11.55 27.13 -19.68
N GLU A 842 -11.82 26.01 -20.35
CA GLU A 842 -12.93 25.93 -21.30
C GLU A 842 -14.28 26.18 -20.61
N GLY A 843 -14.45 25.66 -19.39
CA GLY A 843 -15.62 25.90 -18.56
C GLY A 843 -15.82 27.38 -18.27
N VAL A 844 -14.76 28.09 -17.91
CA VAL A 844 -14.76 29.55 -17.64
C VAL A 844 -15.19 30.34 -18.87
N VAL A 845 -14.62 30.05 -20.04
CA VAL A 845 -15.03 30.70 -21.30
C VAL A 845 -16.49 30.40 -21.64
N LYS A 846 -16.95 29.15 -21.43
CA LYS A 846 -18.35 28.76 -21.65
C LYS A 846 -19.31 29.43 -20.66
N ALA A 847 -18.85 29.76 -19.45
CA ALA A 847 -19.63 30.46 -18.44
C ALA A 847 -19.82 31.96 -18.75
N GLY A 848 -19.03 32.52 -19.68
CA GLY A 848 -19.24 33.87 -20.22
C GLY A 848 -18.01 34.75 -20.25
N LEU A 849 -16.91 34.36 -19.58
CA LEU A 849 -15.70 35.19 -19.52
C LEU A 849 -15.06 35.33 -20.90
N ASP A 850 -14.64 36.55 -21.25
CA ASP A 850 -13.95 36.82 -22.51
C ASP A 850 -12.68 35.95 -22.61
N ARG A 851 -12.56 35.19 -23.72
CA ARG A 851 -11.39 34.37 -24.03
C ARG A 851 -10.08 35.16 -24.02
N ALA A 852 -10.11 36.47 -24.24
CA ALA A 852 -8.93 37.33 -24.15
C ALA A 852 -8.36 37.42 -22.73
N LEU A 853 -9.19 37.21 -21.71
CA LEU A 853 -8.80 37.23 -20.29
C LEU A 853 -8.38 35.85 -19.76
N VAL A 854 -8.44 34.81 -20.60
CA VAL A 854 -8.13 33.43 -20.22
C VAL A 854 -6.94 32.92 -21.03
N GLY A 855 -5.81 32.67 -20.37
CA GLY A 855 -4.55 32.31 -21.03
C GLY A 855 -3.96 30.99 -20.56
N LYS A 856 -3.32 30.23 -21.46
CA LYS A 856 -2.48 29.07 -21.10
C LYS A 856 -1.40 28.80 -22.15
N VAL A 857 -0.21 28.40 -21.70
CA VAL A 857 0.83 27.88 -22.61
C VAL A 857 0.49 26.43 -23.02
N PRO A 858 0.51 26.10 -24.33
CA PRO A 858 0.24 24.75 -24.80
C PRO A 858 1.22 23.70 -24.25
N LYS A 859 0.76 22.46 -24.12
CA LYS A 859 1.64 21.33 -23.78
C LYS A 859 2.67 21.11 -24.89
N SER A 860 3.94 20.91 -24.53
CA SER A 860 4.98 20.58 -25.51
C SER A 860 4.65 19.26 -26.21
N GLY A 861 4.75 19.22 -27.55
CA GLY A 861 4.48 18.01 -28.36
C GLY A 861 3.06 17.85 -28.90
N THR A 862 2.21 18.89 -28.81
CA THR A 862 0.86 18.83 -29.39
C THR A 862 0.94 18.98 -30.91
N GLU A 863 0.33 18.07 -31.69
CA GLU A 863 0.41 18.11 -33.15
C GLU A 863 -0.19 19.41 -33.72
N PRO A 864 0.49 20.10 -34.65
CA PRO A 864 -0.07 21.26 -35.32
C PRO A 864 -1.25 20.82 -36.21
N GLY A 865 -2.48 21.11 -35.77
CA GLY A 865 -3.72 20.75 -36.49
C GLY A 865 -4.91 20.36 -35.62
N GLY A 866 -4.75 20.27 -34.29
CA GLY A 866 -5.87 20.06 -33.37
C GLY A 866 -6.92 21.18 -33.36
N LYS A 867 -8.10 20.91 -32.82
CA LYS A 867 -9.15 21.92 -32.61
C LYS A 867 -8.60 23.05 -31.74
N ALA A 868 -8.64 24.29 -32.24
CA ALA A 868 -8.19 25.45 -31.47
C ALA A 868 -8.94 25.54 -30.13
N PRO A 869 -8.23 25.76 -29.01
CA PRO A 869 -8.87 25.84 -27.69
C PRO A 869 -9.79 27.06 -27.58
N GLY A 870 -10.73 27.00 -26.62
CA GLY A 870 -11.65 28.09 -26.34
C GLY A 870 -10.99 29.33 -25.70
N TYR A 871 -9.80 29.16 -25.13
CA TYR A 871 -9.00 30.19 -24.45
C TYR A 871 -7.84 30.71 -25.32
N THR A 872 -7.12 31.74 -24.86
CA THR A 872 -5.96 32.30 -25.54
C THR A 872 -4.70 31.44 -25.33
N GLU A 873 -4.10 30.97 -26.42
CA GLU A 873 -2.82 30.27 -26.38
C GLU A 873 -1.68 31.27 -26.19
N LEU A 874 -0.89 31.05 -25.14
CA LEU A 874 0.24 31.90 -24.79
C LEU A 874 1.55 31.34 -25.38
N GLU A 875 2.43 32.24 -25.80
CA GLU A 875 3.79 31.87 -26.20
C GLU A 875 4.61 31.40 -24.99
N LYS A 876 5.65 30.60 -25.25
CA LYS A 876 6.54 30.16 -24.17
C LYS A 876 7.13 31.38 -23.45
N ASN A 877 7.02 31.38 -22.13
CA ASN A 877 7.48 32.45 -21.22
C ASN A 877 6.73 33.79 -21.34
N SER A 878 5.52 33.85 -21.93
CA SER A 878 4.76 35.10 -22.04
C SER A 878 3.78 35.38 -20.88
N HIS A 879 3.81 34.59 -19.80
CA HIS A 879 2.91 34.70 -18.64
C HIS A 879 2.91 36.11 -18.03
N LEU A 880 4.09 36.68 -17.80
CA LEU A 880 4.24 38.02 -17.24
C LEU A 880 3.66 39.11 -18.14
N PHE A 881 3.87 39.01 -19.47
CA PHE A 881 3.31 39.98 -20.41
C PHE A 881 1.78 39.95 -20.40
N PHE A 882 1.20 38.75 -20.46
CA PHE A 882 -0.25 38.59 -20.35
C PHE A 882 -0.80 39.15 -19.02
N ALA A 883 -0.14 38.86 -17.90
CA ALA A 883 -0.55 39.37 -16.60
C ALA A 883 -0.48 40.91 -16.50
N LEU A 884 0.51 41.53 -17.16
CA LEU A 884 0.66 42.99 -17.23
C LEU A 884 -0.39 43.65 -18.12
N ASP A 885 -0.67 43.07 -19.29
CA ASP A 885 -1.66 43.58 -20.25
C ASP A 885 -3.09 43.57 -19.67
N HIS A 886 -3.36 42.69 -18.70
CA HIS A 886 -4.66 42.49 -18.08
C HIS A 886 -4.71 42.84 -16.57
N ALA A 887 -3.72 43.60 -16.08
CA ALA A 887 -3.60 43.88 -14.64
C ALA A 887 -4.78 44.67 -14.05
N GLU A 888 -5.45 45.51 -14.85
CA GLU A 888 -6.59 46.33 -14.43
C GLU A 888 -7.94 45.62 -14.55
N SER A 889 -8.06 44.66 -15.49
CA SER A 889 -9.32 43.93 -15.76
C SER A 889 -9.46 42.61 -14.98
N GLY A 890 -8.40 42.18 -14.30
CA GLY A 890 -8.29 40.79 -13.84
C GLY A 890 -8.04 39.83 -15.01
N PHE A 891 -7.70 38.58 -14.68
CA PHE A 891 -7.40 37.53 -15.67
C PHE A 891 -7.41 36.14 -15.05
N VAL A 892 -7.41 35.11 -15.91
CA VAL A 892 -7.23 33.70 -15.55
C VAL A 892 -6.06 33.13 -16.34
N ILE A 893 -5.06 32.56 -15.65
CA ILE A 893 -3.98 31.79 -16.30
C ILE A 893 -3.97 30.36 -15.78
N GLY A 894 -4.01 29.39 -16.69
CA GLY A 894 -3.82 27.98 -16.38
C GLY A 894 -2.37 27.53 -16.55
N GLY A 895 -1.88 26.70 -15.62
CA GLY A 895 -0.52 26.19 -15.64
C GLY A 895 -0.32 24.94 -14.79
N THR A 896 0.93 24.48 -14.73
CA THR A 896 1.41 23.41 -13.84
C THR A 896 1.91 23.99 -12.52
N ALA A 897 2.09 23.14 -11.50
CA ALA A 897 2.70 23.55 -10.23
C ALA A 897 4.06 24.25 -10.42
N TRP A 898 4.86 23.77 -11.38
CA TRP A 898 6.13 24.37 -11.74
C TRP A 898 5.99 25.81 -12.27
N ASP A 899 4.92 26.10 -13.02
CA ASP A 899 4.68 27.43 -13.57
C ASP A 899 4.44 28.45 -12.46
N PHE A 900 3.58 28.11 -11.49
CA PHE A 900 3.26 28.97 -10.35
C PHE A 900 4.40 29.03 -9.31
N ALA A 901 5.21 27.98 -9.20
CA ALA A 901 6.42 28.00 -8.38
C ALA A 901 7.53 28.88 -8.95
N ASN A 902 7.52 29.17 -10.26
CA ASN A 902 8.60 29.85 -10.95
C ASN A 902 8.50 31.39 -10.85
N PRO A 903 9.44 32.07 -10.17
CA PRO A 903 9.40 33.51 -9.98
C PRO A 903 9.57 34.33 -11.28
N ALA A 904 10.12 33.72 -12.34
CA ALA A 904 10.22 34.35 -13.66
C ALA A 904 8.91 34.32 -14.45
N ARG A 905 7.89 33.57 -13.98
CA ARG A 905 6.55 33.54 -14.59
C ARG A 905 5.52 34.26 -13.74
N PHE A 906 5.60 34.09 -12.42
CA PHE A 906 4.73 34.76 -11.46
C PHE A 906 5.56 35.29 -10.30
N SER A 907 5.46 36.59 -10.01
CA SER A 907 6.02 37.14 -8.78
C SER A 907 5.30 36.55 -7.57
N ARG A 908 6.01 36.44 -6.43
CA ARG A 908 5.43 35.90 -5.18
C ARG A 908 4.21 36.74 -4.79
N ARG A 909 3.09 36.08 -4.44
CA ARG A 909 1.81 36.69 -4.06
C ARG A 909 1.26 37.72 -5.07
N SER A 910 1.52 37.51 -6.37
CA SER A 910 1.02 38.40 -7.43
C SER A 910 -0.44 38.10 -7.85
N LEU A 911 -0.95 36.93 -7.49
CA LEU A 911 -2.32 36.50 -7.76
C LEU A 911 -3.18 36.66 -6.51
N ASP A 912 -4.44 37.03 -6.70
CA ASP A 912 -5.42 37.14 -5.60
C ASP A 912 -5.91 35.75 -5.15
N LEU A 913 -5.98 34.80 -6.09
CA LEU A 913 -6.47 33.45 -5.86
C LEU A 913 -5.72 32.42 -6.71
N LEU A 914 -5.32 31.31 -6.09
CA LEU A 914 -4.94 30.09 -6.81
C LEU A 914 -6.04 29.04 -6.63
N VAL A 915 -6.66 28.65 -7.72
CA VAL A 915 -7.64 27.55 -7.77
C VAL A 915 -6.90 26.26 -8.09
N ILE A 916 -6.98 25.31 -7.16
CA ILE A 916 -6.44 23.97 -7.31
C ILE A 916 -7.62 23.06 -7.67
N ASP A 917 -7.75 22.71 -8.96
CA ASP A 917 -8.78 21.78 -9.42
C ASP A 917 -8.30 20.33 -9.29
N GLU A 918 -9.25 19.43 -9.04
CA GLU A 918 -9.00 18.06 -8.54
C GLU A 918 -8.02 18.04 -7.36
N ALA A 919 -8.21 18.94 -6.38
CA ALA A 919 -7.39 19.04 -5.17
C ALA A 919 -7.33 17.76 -4.31
N GLY A 920 -8.20 16.77 -4.57
CA GLY A 920 -8.11 15.43 -3.98
C GLY A 920 -6.95 14.57 -4.54
N GLN A 921 -6.37 14.97 -5.67
CA GLN A 921 -5.24 14.34 -6.36
C GLN A 921 -3.99 15.22 -6.37
N PHE A 922 -4.01 16.39 -5.72
CA PHE A 922 -2.91 17.34 -5.76
C PHE A 922 -2.17 17.34 -4.41
N SER A 923 -0.92 16.87 -4.39
CA SER A 923 -0.18 16.67 -3.14
C SER A 923 0.02 17.97 -2.35
N LEU A 924 0.16 17.86 -1.02
CA LEU A 924 0.49 18.98 -0.14
C LEU A 924 1.80 19.65 -0.55
N ALA A 925 2.83 18.87 -0.89
CA ALA A 925 4.10 19.43 -1.40
C ALA A 925 3.91 20.29 -2.67
N SER A 926 3.12 19.81 -3.64
CA SER A 926 2.81 20.58 -4.85
C SER A 926 1.94 21.81 -4.55
N THR A 927 1.05 21.69 -3.57
CA THR A 927 0.22 22.79 -3.06
C THR A 927 1.09 23.88 -2.44
N ILE A 928 2.05 23.52 -1.57
CA ILE A 928 3.03 24.44 -0.99
C ILE A 928 3.84 25.13 -2.08
N ALA A 929 4.37 24.37 -3.05
CA ALA A 929 5.20 24.92 -4.11
C ALA A 929 4.45 25.93 -5.00
N ALA A 930 3.17 25.65 -5.32
CA ALA A 930 2.36 26.53 -6.17
C ALA A 930 1.75 27.72 -5.41
N SER A 931 1.42 27.57 -4.12
CA SER A 931 0.71 28.57 -3.31
C SER A 931 1.48 29.89 -3.19
N VAL A 932 2.81 29.86 -3.30
CA VAL A 932 3.69 31.03 -3.21
C VAL A 932 3.35 32.13 -4.23
N ALA A 933 2.64 31.80 -5.32
CA ALA A 933 2.19 32.76 -6.33
C ALA A 933 0.97 33.59 -5.91
N ALA A 934 0.17 33.11 -4.94
CA ALA A 934 -1.14 33.68 -4.63
C ALA A 934 -1.30 34.02 -3.14
N THR A 935 -2.19 34.94 -2.81
CA THR A 935 -2.54 35.30 -1.43
C THR A 935 -3.55 34.32 -0.82
N ASN A 936 -4.55 33.87 -1.58
CA ASN A 936 -5.58 32.93 -1.14
C ASN A 936 -5.62 31.65 -1.99
N LEU A 937 -6.17 30.57 -1.42
CA LEU A 937 -6.35 29.28 -2.10
C LEU A 937 -7.82 28.85 -2.15
N LEU A 938 -8.24 28.28 -3.27
CA LEU A 938 -9.49 27.53 -3.40
C LEU A 938 -9.16 26.08 -3.77
N LEU A 939 -9.44 25.16 -2.85
CA LEU A 939 -9.27 23.72 -3.07
C LEU A 939 -10.57 23.15 -3.62
N LEU A 940 -10.60 22.83 -4.92
CA LEU A 940 -11.75 22.27 -5.59
C LEU A 940 -11.46 20.82 -5.94
N GLY A 941 -12.13 19.86 -5.30
CA GLY A 941 -11.79 18.46 -5.53
C GLY A 941 -12.72 17.47 -4.88
N ASP A 942 -12.29 16.22 -4.84
CA ASP A 942 -12.95 15.17 -4.07
C ASP A 942 -11.92 14.13 -3.62
N PRO A 943 -11.57 14.04 -2.31
CA PRO A 943 -10.58 13.09 -1.82
C PRO A 943 -11.09 11.65 -1.87
N GLN A 944 -12.40 11.44 -2.07
CA GLN A 944 -13.04 10.12 -2.17
C GLN A 944 -13.02 9.55 -3.60
N GLN A 945 -12.46 10.28 -4.57
CA GLN A 945 -12.14 9.77 -5.91
C GLN A 945 -10.69 9.28 -5.96
N LEU A 946 -10.13 8.98 -7.15
CA LEU A 946 -8.79 8.40 -7.26
C LEU A 946 -7.76 9.20 -6.44
N PRO A 947 -6.94 8.55 -5.59
CA PRO A 947 -5.96 9.23 -4.76
C PRO A 947 -4.73 9.68 -5.57
N GLN A 948 -3.92 10.52 -4.94
CA GLN A 948 -2.56 10.82 -5.41
C GLN A 948 -1.69 9.55 -5.36
N VAL A 949 -0.87 9.35 -6.39
CA VAL A 949 0.14 8.27 -6.41
C VAL A 949 1.47 8.85 -5.96
N SER A 950 2.00 8.34 -4.86
CA SER A 950 3.32 8.64 -4.31
C SER A 950 4.23 7.42 -4.46
N GLN A 951 5.54 7.62 -4.60
CA GLN A 951 6.51 6.52 -4.68
C GLN A 951 7.49 6.52 -3.48
N GLY A 952 7.70 7.66 -2.83
CA GLY A 952 8.61 7.81 -1.70
C GLY A 952 7.94 7.65 -0.35
N THR A 953 8.73 7.21 0.63
CA THR A 953 8.33 7.24 2.04
C THR A 953 8.73 8.57 2.66
N HIS A 954 7.76 9.22 3.29
CA HIS A 954 7.93 10.52 3.93
C HIS A 954 7.70 10.40 5.44
N PRO A 955 8.46 11.14 6.28
CA PRO A 955 8.28 11.11 7.73
C PRO A 955 6.92 11.69 8.16
N GLU A 956 6.36 12.58 7.35
CA GLU A 956 5.02 13.14 7.50
C GLU A 956 4.26 12.93 6.18
N PRO A 957 2.92 12.82 6.18
CA PRO A 957 2.13 12.49 4.99
C PRO A 957 1.95 13.70 4.04
N VAL A 958 3.05 14.39 3.70
CA VAL A 958 3.11 15.54 2.79
C VAL A 958 2.87 15.17 1.32
N ASP A 959 2.85 13.87 1.03
CA ASP A 959 2.50 13.27 -0.25
C ASP A 959 0.97 13.11 -0.44
N GLN A 960 0.20 13.17 0.65
CA GLN A 960 -1.27 13.20 0.58
C GLN A 960 -1.78 14.50 -0.04
N SER A 961 -3.04 14.48 -0.48
CA SER A 961 -3.66 15.63 -1.11
C SER A 961 -4.08 16.69 -0.09
N ALA A 962 -4.02 17.97 -0.46
CA ALA A 962 -4.37 19.06 0.44
C ALA A 962 -5.82 18.96 0.96
N LEU A 963 -6.75 18.55 0.10
CA LEU A 963 -8.14 18.34 0.48
C LEU A 963 -8.30 17.09 1.38
N GLY A 964 -7.55 16.02 1.11
CA GLY A 964 -7.54 14.81 1.94
C GLY A 964 -7.00 15.05 3.35
N TRP A 965 -5.97 15.90 3.49
CA TRP A 965 -5.43 16.30 4.78
C TRP A 965 -6.44 17.06 5.64
N VAL A 966 -7.14 18.03 5.04
CA VAL A 966 -8.16 18.83 5.75
C VAL A 966 -9.38 17.99 6.13
N SER A 967 -9.77 17.02 5.31
CA SER A 967 -10.89 16.12 5.60
C SER A 967 -10.50 14.86 6.38
N ALA A 968 -9.24 14.69 6.78
CA ALA A 968 -8.77 13.42 7.36
C ALA A 968 -9.58 13.05 8.60
N GLY A 969 -10.06 11.80 8.64
CA GLY A 969 -11.00 11.29 9.64
C GLY A 969 -12.48 11.32 9.20
N HIS A 970 -12.81 12.02 8.12
CA HIS A 970 -14.16 12.16 7.59
C HIS A 970 -14.22 11.93 6.07
N ASP A 971 -15.21 11.20 5.59
CA ASP A 971 -15.44 11.04 4.14
C ASP A 971 -16.09 12.29 3.52
N VAL A 972 -16.80 13.06 4.35
CA VAL A 972 -17.44 14.33 4.03
C VAL A 972 -16.68 15.47 4.68
N LEU A 973 -16.38 16.53 3.92
CA LEU A 973 -15.68 17.71 4.39
C LEU A 973 -16.44 18.36 5.57
N PRO A 974 -15.79 18.54 6.74
CA PRO A 974 -16.39 19.25 7.86
C PRO A 974 -16.74 20.71 7.50
N ALA A 975 -17.88 21.19 8.00
CA ALA A 975 -18.45 22.49 7.61
C ALA A 975 -17.60 23.69 8.05
N GLU A 976 -16.75 23.52 9.06
CA GLU A 976 -15.80 24.53 9.50
C GLU A 976 -14.67 24.80 8.50
N PHE A 977 -14.37 23.87 7.59
CA PHE A 977 -13.28 24.02 6.60
C PHE A 977 -13.76 24.45 5.22
N GLY A 978 -15.06 24.34 4.94
CA GLY A 978 -15.64 24.79 3.67
C GLY A 978 -16.95 24.13 3.31
N PHE A 979 -17.15 23.84 2.03
CA PHE A 979 -18.46 23.46 1.47
C PHE A 979 -18.46 22.04 0.88
N PHE A 980 -19.50 21.28 1.20
CA PHE A 980 -19.80 19.99 0.57
C PHE A 980 -20.97 20.13 -0.41
N LEU A 981 -20.77 19.74 -1.67
CA LEU A 981 -21.84 19.77 -2.68
C LEU A 981 -22.70 18.49 -2.58
N ALA A 982 -23.84 18.59 -1.89
CA ALA A 982 -24.65 17.42 -1.53
C ALA A 982 -25.53 16.84 -2.64
N GLU A 983 -25.72 17.50 -3.78
CA GLU A 983 -26.69 17.09 -4.81
C GLU A 983 -26.03 16.71 -6.14
N SER A 984 -26.11 15.43 -6.52
CA SER A 984 -25.67 14.94 -7.84
C SER A 984 -26.77 15.14 -8.90
N ARG A 985 -26.45 15.87 -9.97
CA ARG A 985 -27.29 16.01 -11.16
C ARG A 985 -27.11 14.87 -12.16
N ARG A 986 -26.14 13.98 -11.95
CA ARG A 986 -25.83 12.86 -12.84
C ARG A 986 -26.60 11.59 -12.51
N MET A 987 -26.60 11.16 -11.26
CA MET A 987 -27.01 9.80 -10.89
C MET A 987 -28.49 9.77 -10.46
N HIS A 988 -29.25 8.80 -10.98
CA HIS A 988 -30.58 8.48 -10.46
C HIS A 988 -30.52 8.14 -8.95
N PRO A 989 -31.54 8.45 -8.12
CA PRO A 989 -31.52 8.16 -6.68
C PRO A 989 -31.04 6.75 -6.29
N ALA A 990 -31.49 5.72 -7.01
CA ALA A 990 -31.09 4.33 -6.78
C ALA A 990 -29.60 4.03 -7.08
N VAL A 991 -28.94 4.83 -7.92
CA VAL A 991 -27.47 4.75 -8.13
C VAL A 991 -26.73 5.61 -7.11
N THR A 992 -27.29 6.77 -6.75
CA THR A 992 -26.68 7.69 -5.78
C THR A 992 -26.60 7.08 -4.39
N ALA A 993 -27.64 6.36 -3.94
CA ALA A 993 -27.69 5.78 -2.59
C ALA A 993 -26.48 4.87 -2.25
N PRO A 994 -26.13 3.84 -3.04
CA PRO A 994 -24.97 3.00 -2.74
C PRO A 994 -23.64 3.77 -2.85
N VAL A 995 -23.51 4.71 -3.79
CA VAL A 995 -22.32 5.58 -3.90
C VAL A 995 -22.16 6.48 -2.67
N SER A 996 -23.27 7.05 -2.19
CA SER A 996 -23.35 7.90 -1.01
C SER A 996 -22.97 7.14 0.26
N ALA A 997 -23.52 5.94 0.44
CA ALA A 997 -23.18 5.08 1.57
C ALA A 997 -21.73 4.59 1.53
N LEU A 998 -21.21 4.28 0.34
CA LEU A 998 -19.84 3.81 0.16
C LEU A 998 -18.82 4.91 0.46
N SER A 999 -19.05 6.14 -0.02
CA SER A 999 -18.02 7.18 -0.12
C SER A 999 -18.32 8.54 0.48
N TYR A 1000 -19.53 8.78 0.98
CA TYR A 1000 -19.93 10.11 1.44
C TYR A 1000 -20.83 10.06 2.68
N GLU A 1001 -20.70 9.04 3.53
CA GLU A 1001 -21.46 8.92 4.80
C GLU A 1001 -22.99 9.07 4.65
N GLY A 1002 -23.54 8.80 3.46
CA GLY A 1002 -24.96 9.02 3.17
C GLY A 1002 -25.35 10.47 2.87
N ALA A 1003 -24.42 11.42 2.88
CA ALA A 1003 -24.68 12.85 2.67
C ALA A 1003 -24.95 13.23 1.20
N LEU A 1004 -24.51 12.43 0.23
CA LEU A 1004 -24.77 12.66 -1.19
C LEU A 1004 -26.18 12.20 -1.60
N GLN A 1005 -26.92 13.08 -2.27
CA GLN A 1005 -28.29 12.84 -2.73
C GLN A 1005 -28.44 13.13 -4.23
N ALA A 1006 -29.49 12.60 -4.85
CA ALA A 1006 -29.78 12.88 -6.26
C ALA A 1006 -30.60 14.16 -6.39
N HIS A 1007 -30.17 15.07 -7.26
CA HIS A 1007 -30.96 16.24 -7.64
C HIS A 1007 -32.25 15.81 -8.36
N PRO A 1008 -33.39 16.52 -8.20
CA PRO A 1008 -34.67 16.13 -8.81
C PRO A 1008 -34.62 15.82 -10.31
N VAL A 1009 -33.87 16.61 -11.09
CA VAL A 1009 -33.64 16.38 -12.53
C VAL A 1009 -33.12 14.97 -12.86
N ALA A 1010 -32.34 14.37 -11.96
CA ALA A 1010 -31.76 13.06 -12.18
C ALA A 1010 -32.77 11.92 -11.98
N ALA A 1011 -33.79 12.15 -11.15
CA ALA A 1011 -34.90 11.24 -10.93
C ALA A 1011 -35.91 11.23 -12.08
N GLU A 1012 -35.89 12.24 -12.97
CA GLU A 1012 -36.80 12.33 -14.12
C GLU A 1012 -36.40 11.43 -15.30
N ARG A 1013 -35.19 10.85 -15.27
CA ARG A 1013 -34.69 9.95 -16.33
C ARG A 1013 -35.52 8.66 -16.40
N LEU A 1014 -35.48 7.99 -17.53
CA LEU A 1014 -36.14 6.68 -17.69
C LEU A 1014 -35.42 5.84 -18.74
N LEU A 1015 -35.13 4.59 -18.40
CA LEU A 1015 -34.72 3.54 -19.33
C LEU A 1015 -35.70 2.38 -19.29
N GLU A 1016 -36.28 2.03 -20.43
CA GLU A 1016 -37.33 1.01 -20.51
C GLU A 1016 -36.82 -0.40 -20.16
N GLY A 1017 -37.46 -1.03 -19.17
CA GLY A 1017 -37.25 -2.44 -18.82
C GLY A 1017 -35.89 -2.78 -18.20
N ILE A 1018 -35.15 -1.79 -17.70
CA ILE A 1018 -33.98 -1.94 -16.83
C ILE A 1018 -34.26 -1.13 -15.56
N THR A 1019 -34.23 -1.76 -14.40
CA THR A 1019 -34.43 -1.05 -13.13
C THR A 1019 -33.22 -0.16 -12.82
N PRO A 1020 -33.43 1.08 -12.35
CA PRO A 1020 -32.33 1.94 -11.99
C PRO A 1020 -31.65 1.44 -10.71
N GLY A 1021 -30.32 1.60 -10.63
CA GLY A 1021 -29.55 1.21 -9.45
C GLY A 1021 -28.23 0.54 -9.76
N LEU A 1022 -27.57 0.09 -8.69
CA LEU A 1022 -26.42 -0.81 -8.77
C LEU A 1022 -26.92 -2.26 -8.86
N HIS A 1023 -26.35 -3.05 -9.76
CA HIS A 1023 -26.66 -4.46 -10.00
C HIS A 1023 -25.38 -5.27 -9.82
N ALA A 1024 -25.28 -6.04 -8.75
CA ALA A 1024 -24.15 -6.95 -8.54
C ALA A 1024 -24.38 -8.26 -9.32
N VAL A 1025 -23.47 -8.58 -10.24
CA VAL A 1025 -23.59 -9.74 -11.13
C VAL A 1025 -22.48 -10.74 -10.78
N PRO A 1026 -22.77 -11.80 -10.00
CA PRO A 1026 -21.77 -12.82 -9.70
C PRO A 1026 -21.48 -13.65 -10.95
N VAL A 1027 -20.21 -13.73 -11.35
CA VAL A 1027 -19.74 -14.54 -12.49
C VAL A 1027 -18.73 -15.57 -11.96
N PRO A 1028 -19.11 -16.85 -11.78
CA PRO A 1028 -18.18 -17.86 -11.28
C PRO A 1028 -17.09 -18.21 -12.31
N HIS A 1029 -15.82 -17.99 -11.95
CA HIS A 1029 -14.64 -18.42 -12.71
C HIS A 1029 -13.45 -18.66 -11.76
N ARG A 1030 -12.44 -19.43 -12.18
CA ARG A 1030 -11.27 -19.82 -11.35
C ARG A 1030 -9.96 -19.58 -12.10
N GLY A 1031 -8.91 -19.15 -11.40
CA GLY A 1031 -7.56 -18.98 -11.96
C GLY A 1031 -7.36 -17.75 -12.84
N ASN A 1032 -8.38 -16.92 -13.05
CA ASN A 1032 -8.28 -15.68 -13.80
C ASN A 1032 -7.61 -14.61 -12.94
N SER A 1033 -6.57 -13.96 -13.48
CA SER A 1033 -5.82 -12.93 -12.74
C SER A 1033 -6.19 -11.52 -13.19
N THR A 1034 -5.90 -11.18 -14.45
CA THR A 1034 -6.10 -9.81 -14.97
C THR A 1034 -6.98 -9.73 -16.21
N GLU A 1035 -7.51 -10.88 -16.64
CA GLU A 1035 -8.51 -11.02 -17.69
C GLU A 1035 -9.43 -12.22 -17.41
N SER A 1036 -10.68 -12.13 -17.86
CA SER A 1036 -11.75 -13.10 -17.66
C SER A 1036 -12.67 -13.08 -18.88
N VAL A 1037 -12.61 -14.15 -19.66
CA VAL A 1037 -13.48 -14.35 -20.83
C VAL A 1037 -14.94 -14.54 -20.41
N GLU A 1038 -15.17 -15.09 -19.23
CA GLU A 1038 -16.49 -15.30 -18.64
C GLU A 1038 -17.15 -13.96 -18.31
N GLU A 1039 -16.41 -13.04 -17.67
CA GLU A 1039 -16.92 -11.69 -17.44
C GLU A 1039 -17.11 -10.93 -18.76
N ALA A 1040 -16.21 -11.08 -19.73
CA ALA A 1040 -16.36 -10.45 -21.04
C ALA A 1040 -17.62 -10.93 -21.78
N ALA A 1041 -17.95 -12.23 -21.70
CA ALA A 1041 -19.19 -12.77 -22.23
C ALA A 1041 -20.42 -12.16 -21.53
N ALA A 1042 -20.39 -12.04 -20.19
CA ALA A 1042 -21.46 -11.40 -19.44
C ALA A 1042 -21.64 -9.91 -19.81
N VAL A 1043 -20.56 -9.18 -20.07
CA VAL A 1043 -20.61 -7.80 -20.61
C VAL A 1043 -21.36 -7.76 -21.94
N VAL A 1044 -21.03 -8.65 -22.89
CA VAL A 1044 -21.68 -8.70 -24.20
C VAL A 1044 -23.19 -8.92 -24.06
N GLU A 1045 -23.62 -9.83 -23.19
CA GLU A 1045 -25.05 -10.09 -22.96
C GLU A 1045 -25.78 -8.89 -22.36
N LEU A 1046 -25.17 -8.20 -21.38
CA LEU A 1046 -25.73 -6.97 -20.79
C LEU A 1046 -25.87 -5.85 -21.83
N VAL A 1047 -24.83 -5.62 -22.65
CA VAL A 1047 -24.87 -4.59 -23.70
C VAL A 1047 -25.93 -4.93 -24.74
N ARG A 1048 -25.96 -6.17 -25.25
CA ARG A 1048 -26.97 -6.60 -26.24
C ARG A 1048 -28.38 -6.47 -25.68
N GLY A 1049 -28.56 -6.81 -24.41
CA GLY A 1049 -29.83 -6.68 -23.71
C GLY A 1049 -30.29 -5.24 -23.52
N ALA A 1050 -29.37 -4.25 -23.51
CA ALA A 1050 -29.68 -2.85 -23.25
C ALA A 1050 -29.90 -1.99 -24.50
N LEU A 1051 -29.12 -2.21 -25.56
CA LEU A 1051 -29.17 -1.38 -26.77
C LEU A 1051 -30.54 -1.42 -27.46
N GLY A 1052 -30.95 -0.28 -28.01
CA GLY A 1052 -32.24 -0.13 -28.70
C GLY A 1052 -33.44 0.13 -27.78
N ARG A 1053 -33.32 -0.06 -26.47
CA ARG A 1053 -34.38 0.30 -25.49
C ARG A 1053 -34.61 1.81 -25.46
N ALA A 1054 -35.83 2.24 -25.15
CA ALA A 1054 -36.16 3.65 -25.04
C ALA A 1054 -35.45 4.29 -23.83
N TRP A 1055 -34.61 5.29 -24.11
CA TRP A 1055 -33.90 6.13 -23.13
C TRP A 1055 -34.42 7.56 -23.23
N SER A 1056 -34.78 8.17 -22.10
CA SER A 1056 -35.23 9.56 -22.06
C SER A 1056 -34.59 10.34 -20.93
N GLU A 1057 -34.17 11.57 -21.25
CA GLU A 1057 -33.66 12.57 -20.31
C GLU A 1057 -34.49 13.86 -20.43
N SER A 1058 -34.61 14.57 -19.32
CA SER A 1058 -35.25 15.89 -19.25
C SER A 1058 -34.23 16.97 -19.62
N ALA A 1059 -34.62 17.93 -20.47
CA ALA A 1059 -33.74 19.02 -20.89
C ALA A 1059 -33.62 20.10 -19.80
N GLN A 1060 -34.71 20.38 -19.07
CA GLN A 1060 -34.73 21.22 -17.88
C GLN A 1060 -35.66 20.67 -16.79
N PRO A 1061 -35.34 20.87 -15.49
CA PRO A 1061 -36.19 20.41 -14.39
C PRO A 1061 -37.63 20.94 -14.54
N GLY A 1062 -38.62 20.05 -14.52
CA GLY A 1062 -40.03 20.43 -14.54
C GLY A 1062 -40.63 20.89 -15.88
N ASP A 1063 -39.90 20.82 -17.01
CA ASP A 1063 -40.47 21.16 -18.33
C ASP A 1063 -41.42 20.07 -18.90
N GLY A 1064 -41.34 18.85 -18.37
CA GLY A 1064 -42.14 17.69 -18.76
C GLY A 1064 -41.86 17.16 -20.18
N GLN A 1065 -40.95 17.77 -20.95
CA GLN A 1065 -40.60 17.37 -22.31
C GLN A 1065 -39.44 16.38 -22.30
N ARG A 1066 -39.80 15.09 -22.26
CA ARG A 1066 -38.83 14.00 -22.40
C ARG A 1066 -38.54 13.73 -23.87
N MET A 1067 -37.28 13.91 -24.28
CA MET A 1067 -36.83 13.41 -25.59
C MET A 1067 -36.48 11.93 -25.44
N SER A 1068 -37.39 11.06 -25.90
CA SER A 1068 -37.14 9.61 -25.96
C SER A 1068 -36.40 9.26 -27.24
N ARG A 1069 -35.30 8.50 -27.11
CA ARG A 1069 -34.52 7.95 -28.21
C ARG A 1069 -34.06 6.54 -27.87
N PRO A 1070 -33.73 5.69 -28.86
CA PRO A 1070 -33.11 4.40 -28.55
C PRO A 1070 -31.75 4.61 -27.87
N LEU A 1071 -31.44 3.70 -26.94
CA LEU A 1071 -30.13 3.60 -26.30
C LEU A 1071 -29.09 3.15 -27.33
N GLU A 1072 -28.00 3.90 -27.47
CA GLU A 1072 -26.94 3.68 -28.46
C GLU A 1072 -25.63 3.27 -27.78
N PRO A 1073 -24.64 2.72 -28.52
CA PRO A 1073 -23.35 2.32 -27.95
C PRO A 1073 -22.62 3.42 -27.16
N ARG A 1074 -22.80 4.70 -27.55
CA ARG A 1074 -22.23 5.85 -26.82
C ARG A 1074 -22.79 6.02 -25.40
N ASP A 1075 -23.97 5.50 -25.12
CA ASP A 1075 -24.66 5.59 -23.82
C ASP A 1075 -24.25 4.47 -22.86
N VAL A 1076 -23.33 3.61 -23.26
CA VAL A 1076 -22.78 2.54 -22.44
C VAL A 1076 -21.27 2.73 -22.31
N ILE A 1077 -20.76 2.55 -21.10
CA ILE A 1077 -19.31 2.42 -20.86
C ILE A 1077 -19.02 1.12 -20.13
N VAL A 1078 -17.90 0.50 -20.49
CA VAL A 1078 -17.36 -0.64 -19.76
C VAL A 1078 -16.03 -0.25 -19.14
N VAL A 1079 -15.95 -0.40 -17.83
CA VAL A 1079 -14.82 -0.01 -16.99
C VAL A 1079 -14.19 -1.27 -16.42
N THR A 1080 -12.87 -1.35 -16.46
CA THR A 1080 -12.13 -2.47 -15.87
C THR A 1080 -10.81 -1.99 -15.27
N PRO A 1081 -10.29 -2.60 -14.19
CA PRO A 1081 -9.02 -2.19 -13.60
C PRO A 1081 -7.79 -2.58 -14.42
N TYR A 1082 -7.93 -3.52 -15.38
CA TYR A 1082 -6.82 -4.07 -16.14
C TYR A 1082 -6.91 -3.79 -17.65
N ASN A 1083 -5.78 -3.44 -18.27
CA ASN A 1083 -5.71 -3.28 -19.72
C ASN A 1083 -5.92 -4.62 -20.47
N ALA A 1084 -5.46 -5.74 -19.91
CA ALA A 1084 -5.70 -7.08 -20.47
C ALA A 1084 -7.21 -7.36 -20.58
N GLN A 1085 -7.94 -7.22 -19.47
CA GLN A 1085 -9.40 -7.33 -19.51
C GLN A 1085 -10.06 -6.33 -20.46
N MET A 1086 -9.55 -5.11 -20.57
CA MET A 1086 -10.08 -4.11 -21.51
C MET A 1086 -9.98 -4.61 -22.96
N HIS A 1087 -8.85 -5.23 -23.35
CA HIS A 1087 -8.69 -5.83 -24.67
C HIS A 1087 -9.61 -7.04 -24.86
N VAL A 1088 -9.71 -7.95 -23.88
CA VAL A 1088 -10.59 -9.13 -23.96
C VAL A 1088 -12.05 -8.72 -24.11
N VAL A 1089 -12.52 -7.75 -23.32
CA VAL A 1089 -13.88 -7.20 -23.43
C VAL A 1089 -14.11 -6.51 -24.77
N HIS A 1090 -13.15 -5.70 -25.24
CA HIS A 1090 -13.26 -5.02 -26.53
C HIS A 1090 -13.33 -6.01 -27.69
N ALA A 1091 -12.49 -7.04 -27.69
CA ALA A 1091 -12.49 -8.11 -28.69
C ALA A 1091 -13.82 -8.88 -28.68
N ALA A 1092 -14.35 -9.23 -27.50
CA ALA A 1092 -15.63 -9.90 -27.36
C ALA A 1092 -16.81 -9.04 -27.90
N LEU A 1093 -16.83 -7.75 -27.58
CA LEU A 1093 -17.81 -6.80 -28.12
C LEU A 1093 -17.68 -6.63 -29.63
N ALA A 1094 -16.47 -6.49 -30.16
CA ALA A 1094 -16.22 -6.37 -31.59
C ALA A 1094 -16.69 -7.62 -32.36
N ALA A 1095 -16.37 -8.82 -31.85
CA ALA A 1095 -16.83 -10.08 -32.41
C ALA A 1095 -18.38 -10.20 -32.41
N ALA A 1096 -19.04 -9.59 -31.43
CA ALA A 1096 -20.51 -9.51 -31.35
C ALA A 1096 -21.13 -8.38 -32.20
N GLY A 1097 -20.34 -7.60 -32.96
CA GLY A 1097 -20.82 -6.45 -33.74
C GLY A 1097 -21.09 -5.18 -32.92
N LEU A 1098 -20.53 -5.10 -31.71
CA LEU A 1098 -20.76 -4.05 -30.70
C LEU A 1098 -19.51 -3.21 -30.40
N GLY A 1099 -18.50 -3.23 -31.29
CA GLY A 1099 -17.21 -2.55 -31.07
C GLY A 1099 -17.26 -1.02 -30.92
N ALA A 1100 -18.42 -0.38 -31.15
CA ALA A 1100 -18.61 1.05 -30.90
C ALA A 1100 -18.82 1.40 -29.41
N VAL A 1101 -19.00 0.40 -28.54
CA VAL A 1101 -19.10 0.60 -27.09
C VAL A 1101 -17.75 1.01 -26.52
N ARG A 1102 -17.74 2.02 -25.64
CA ARG A 1102 -16.51 2.54 -25.04
C ARG A 1102 -16.02 1.60 -23.94
N VAL A 1103 -14.81 1.06 -24.11
CA VAL A 1103 -14.12 0.24 -23.10
C VAL A 1103 -12.82 0.95 -22.65
N GLY A 1104 -12.48 0.83 -21.38
CA GLY A 1104 -11.34 1.54 -20.80
C GLY A 1104 -11.12 1.30 -19.33
N THR A 1105 -9.98 1.76 -18.83
CA THR A 1105 -9.70 1.79 -17.40
C THR A 1105 -10.41 2.94 -16.71
N VAL A 1106 -10.50 2.87 -15.38
CA VAL A 1106 -11.17 3.88 -14.54
C VAL A 1106 -10.61 5.29 -14.79
N ASP A 1107 -9.28 5.39 -14.93
CA ASP A 1107 -8.54 6.63 -15.19
C ASP A 1107 -8.96 7.28 -16.52
N LYS A 1108 -9.23 6.48 -17.57
CA LYS A 1108 -9.65 6.97 -18.91
C LYS A 1108 -11.04 7.62 -18.88
N PHE A 1109 -11.90 7.19 -17.97
CA PHE A 1109 -13.29 7.65 -17.87
C PHE A 1109 -13.51 8.70 -16.77
N GLN A 1110 -12.46 9.27 -16.18
CA GLN A 1110 -12.63 10.37 -15.24
C GLN A 1110 -13.39 11.54 -15.90
N GLY A 1111 -14.40 12.05 -15.20
CA GLY A 1111 -15.28 13.12 -15.69
C GLY A 1111 -16.33 12.70 -16.74
N GLN A 1112 -16.23 11.52 -17.35
CA GLN A 1112 -17.20 11.04 -18.34
C GLN A 1112 -18.47 10.46 -17.67
N GLU A 1113 -19.52 10.24 -18.46
CA GLU A 1113 -20.79 9.65 -18.00
C GLU A 1113 -21.50 8.89 -19.12
N ALA A 1114 -22.43 8.01 -18.73
CA ALA A 1114 -23.19 7.14 -19.62
C ALA A 1114 -24.52 6.77 -18.96
N ALA A 1115 -25.53 6.35 -19.75
CA ALA A 1115 -26.77 5.84 -19.17
C ALA A 1115 -26.50 4.56 -18.34
N ILE A 1116 -25.66 3.68 -18.88
CA ILE A 1116 -25.22 2.45 -18.23
C ILE A 1116 -23.69 2.44 -18.06
N ALA A 1117 -23.22 2.09 -16.86
CA ALA A 1117 -21.83 1.74 -16.62
C ALA A 1117 -21.72 0.26 -16.24
N ILE A 1118 -20.79 -0.47 -16.83
CA ILE A 1118 -20.51 -1.88 -16.51
C ILE A 1118 -19.09 -1.96 -15.98
N VAL A 1119 -18.90 -2.51 -14.79
CA VAL A 1119 -17.60 -2.68 -14.12
C VAL A 1119 -17.26 -4.16 -14.13
N SER A 1120 -16.14 -4.55 -14.73
CA SER A 1120 -15.63 -5.92 -14.78
C SER A 1120 -14.32 -6.02 -14.00
N LEU A 1121 -14.30 -6.84 -12.94
CA LEU A 1121 -13.17 -6.98 -12.02
C LEU A 1121 -12.10 -7.98 -12.50
N ALA A 1122 -12.46 -8.91 -13.38
CA ALA A 1122 -11.63 -9.94 -14.01
C ALA A 1122 -11.04 -11.02 -13.09
N ALA A 1123 -10.58 -10.67 -11.89
CA ALA A 1123 -9.87 -11.60 -11.03
C ALA A 1123 -10.80 -12.64 -10.37
N SER A 1124 -10.34 -13.89 -10.29
CA SER A 1124 -11.09 -15.02 -9.73
C SER A 1124 -11.14 -15.00 -8.21
N SER A 1125 -10.01 -14.75 -7.54
CA SER A 1125 -9.87 -14.81 -6.09
C SER A 1125 -8.82 -13.84 -5.60
N ALA A 1126 -8.71 -13.64 -4.28
CA ALA A 1126 -7.71 -12.76 -3.68
C ALA A 1126 -6.26 -13.18 -4.00
N GLU A 1127 -6.00 -14.48 -4.16
CA GLU A 1127 -4.67 -15.02 -4.52
C GLU A 1127 -4.30 -14.73 -5.98
N ASP A 1128 -5.30 -14.52 -6.84
CA ASP A 1128 -5.10 -14.26 -8.27
C ASP A 1128 -4.88 -12.76 -8.57
N VAL A 1129 -5.00 -11.87 -7.58
CA VAL A 1129 -4.85 -10.41 -7.77
C VAL A 1129 -3.38 -9.99 -7.62
N PRO A 1130 -2.67 -9.62 -8.70
CA PRO A 1130 -1.23 -9.36 -8.64
C PRO A 1130 -0.87 -8.14 -7.79
N ARG A 1131 -1.77 -7.15 -7.74
CA ARG A 1131 -1.60 -5.88 -7.01
C ARG A 1131 -2.20 -5.91 -5.60
N GLY A 1132 -2.58 -7.11 -5.12
CA GLY A 1132 -3.33 -7.28 -3.88
C GLY A 1132 -4.77 -6.78 -3.99
N MET A 1133 -5.62 -7.28 -3.08
CA MET A 1133 -7.04 -6.96 -3.09
C MET A 1133 -7.34 -5.46 -2.91
N SER A 1134 -6.55 -4.76 -2.11
CA SER A 1134 -6.71 -3.31 -1.87
C SER A 1134 -6.65 -2.47 -3.15
N PHE A 1135 -5.96 -2.95 -4.20
CA PHE A 1135 -6.04 -2.31 -5.51
C PHE A 1135 -7.37 -2.54 -6.22
N LEU A 1136 -7.86 -3.79 -6.20
CA LEU A 1136 -9.01 -4.23 -6.99
C LEU A 1136 -10.33 -3.70 -6.42
N ILE A 1137 -10.51 -3.80 -5.11
CA ILE A 1137 -11.72 -3.40 -4.40
C ILE A 1137 -11.60 -2.01 -3.76
N MET A 1138 -10.62 -1.21 -4.20
CA MET A 1138 -10.38 0.13 -3.66
C MET A 1138 -11.65 0.98 -3.75
N LYS A 1139 -12.14 1.44 -2.59
CA LYS A 1139 -13.34 2.27 -2.44
C LYS A 1139 -13.37 3.44 -3.44
N ASN A 1140 -12.26 4.19 -3.54
CA ASN A 1140 -12.12 5.34 -4.43
C ASN A 1140 -12.30 4.97 -5.91
N ARG A 1141 -11.76 3.82 -6.32
CA ARG A 1141 -11.83 3.34 -7.71
C ARG A 1141 -13.23 2.84 -8.06
N LEU A 1142 -13.88 2.13 -7.13
CA LEU A 1142 -15.27 1.68 -7.27
C LEU A 1142 -16.25 2.86 -7.30
N ASN A 1143 -16.06 3.85 -6.43
CA ASN A 1143 -16.82 5.09 -6.44
C ASN A 1143 -16.75 5.76 -7.82
N VAL A 1144 -15.55 5.93 -8.36
CA VAL A 1144 -15.34 6.52 -9.68
C VAL A 1144 -16.00 5.69 -10.77
N ALA A 1145 -15.88 4.35 -10.76
CA ALA A 1145 -16.42 3.47 -11.79
C ALA A 1145 -17.96 3.44 -11.80
N ILE A 1146 -18.58 3.27 -10.63
CA ILE A 1146 -20.04 3.17 -10.47
C ILE A 1146 -20.71 4.52 -10.75
N SER A 1147 -20.13 5.62 -10.27
CA SER A 1147 -20.68 6.99 -10.43
C SER A 1147 -20.61 7.56 -11.85
N ARG A 1148 -20.21 6.75 -12.84
CA ARG A 1148 -20.34 7.08 -14.26
C ARG A 1148 -21.72 6.77 -14.82
N ALA A 1149 -22.47 5.90 -14.18
CA ALA A 1149 -23.84 5.58 -14.56
C ALA A 1149 -24.79 6.74 -14.24
N LYS A 1150 -25.67 7.08 -15.18
CA LYS A 1150 -26.81 7.95 -14.94
C LYS A 1150 -28.02 7.16 -14.44
N TRP A 1151 -28.22 5.93 -14.93
CA TRP A 1151 -29.39 5.09 -14.66
C TRP A 1151 -29.07 3.76 -13.98
N ALA A 1152 -28.17 2.96 -14.55
CA ALA A 1152 -27.82 1.65 -14.03
C ALA A 1152 -26.32 1.38 -14.05
N ALA A 1153 -25.78 0.84 -12.96
CA ALA A 1153 -24.41 0.36 -12.87
C ALA A 1153 -24.44 -1.16 -12.69
N TYR A 1154 -23.66 -1.90 -13.47
CA TYR A 1154 -23.47 -3.34 -13.30
C TYR A 1154 -22.07 -3.60 -12.73
N LEU A 1155 -21.95 -4.37 -11.66
CA LEU A 1155 -20.68 -4.77 -11.06
C LEU A 1155 -20.50 -6.29 -11.20
N LEU A 1156 -19.70 -6.70 -12.17
CA LEU A 1156 -19.36 -8.10 -12.42
C LEU A 1156 -18.18 -8.49 -11.53
N HIS A 1157 -18.34 -9.58 -10.80
CA HIS A 1157 -17.29 -10.08 -9.91
C HIS A 1157 -17.35 -11.60 -9.74
N SER A 1158 -16.20 -12.23 -9.50
CA SER A 1158 -16.19 -13.60 -8.97
C SER A 1158 -16.69 -13.63 -7.51
N PRO A 1159 -17.53 -14.61 -7.12
CA PRO A 1159 -17.94 -14.81 -5.74
C PRO A 1159 -16.78 -15.05 -4.76
N ALA A 1160 -15.65 -15.60 -5.22
CA ALA A 1160 -14.52 -15.90 -4.33
C ALA A 1160 -13.76 -14.63 -3.89
N LEU A 1161 -13.98 -13.48 -4.54
CA LEU A 1161 -13.39 -12.18 -4.14
C LEU A 1161 -13.89 -11.67 -2.78
N ILE A 1162 -14.99 -12.22 -2.26
CA ILE A 1162 -15.55 -11.88 -0.94
C ILE A 1162 -15.41 -13.02 0.08
N GLU A 1163 -14.59 -14.03 -0.23
CA GLU A 1163 -14.42 -15.23 0.60
C GLU A 1163 -13.03 -15.34 1.26
N TYR A 1164 -12.21 -14.28 1.23
CA TYR A 1164 -10.89 -14.25 1.88
C TYR A 1164 -10.90 -13.43 3.18
N LEU A 1165 -9.81 -13.51 3.95
CA LEU A 1165 -9.58 -12.68 5.13
C LEU A 1165 -8.37 -11.78 4.91
N PRO A 1166 -8.53 -10.44 4.89
CA PRO A 1166 -7.41 -9.50 4.84
C PRO A 1166 -6.49 -9.63 6.06
N VAL A 1167 -5.22 -9.27 5.88
CA VAL A 1167 -4.22 -9.29 6.97
C VAL A 1167 -4.13 -7.97 7.73
N THR A 1168 -4.55 -6.86 7.12
CA THR A 1168 -4.53 -5.51 7.72
C THR A 1168 -5.94 -5.00 8.06
N PRO A 1169 -6.08 -4.10 9.06
CA PRO A 1169 -7.35 -3.44 9.38
C PRO A 1169 -7.93 -2.66 8.21
N ASP A 1170 -7.10 -1.94 7.46
CA ASP A 1170 -7.57 -1.18 6.30
C ASP A 1170 -8.12 -2.10 5.21
N GLY A 1171 -7.43 -3.21 4.93
CA GLY A 1171 -7.92 -4.21 3.99
C GLY A 1171 -9.23 -4.86 4.45
N LEU A 1172 -9.43 -4.99 5.77
CA LEU A 1172 -10.68 -5.47 6.36
C LEU A 1172 -11.83 -4.48 6.14
N ALA A 1173 -11.58 -3.19 6.36
CA ALA A 1173 -12.55 -2.13 6.11
C ALA A 1173 -12.91 -2.02 4.62
N GLU A 1174 -11.93 -2.12 3.72
CA GLU A 1174 -12.13 -2.16 2.27
C GLU A 1174 -13.00 -3.35 1.84
N LEU A 1175 -12.68 -4.57 2.32
CA LEU A 1175 -13.47 -5.76 2.03
C LEU A 1175 -14.90 -5.63 2.56
N SER A 1176 -15.04 -5.10 3.77
CA SER A 1176 -16.36 -4.86 4.37
C SER A 1176 -17.19 -3.89 3.53
N ALA A 1177 -16.59 -2.79 3.08
CA ALA A 1177 -17.24 -1.83 2.19
C ALA A 1177 -17.63 -2.47 0.85
N PHE A 1178 -16.79 -3.33 0.28
CA PHE A 1178 -17.09 -4.07 -0.94
C PHE A 1178 -18.22 -5.08 -0.76
N ILE A 1179 -18.26 -5.82 0.36
CA ILE A 1179 -19.37 -6.73 0.68
C ILE A 1179 -20.68 -5.95 0.77
N ARG A 1180 -20.72 -4.84 1.53
CA ARG A 1180 -21.92 -3.98 1.63
C ARG A 1180 -22.37 -3.48 0.25
N LEU A 1181 -21.43 -3.12 -0.61
CA LEU A 1181 -21.69 -2.66 -1.97
C LEU A 1181 -22.30 -3.75 -2.86
N VAL A 1182 -21.78 -4.98 -2.78
CA VAL A 1182 -22.31 -6.15 -3.50
C VAL A 1182 -23.69 -6.51 -2.98
N GLU A 1183 -23.88 -6.57 -1.66
CA GLU A 1183 -25.17 -6.87 -1.02
C GLU A 1183 -26.23 -5.82 -1.33
N ALA A 1184 -25.85 -4.53 -1.41
CA ALA A 1184 -26.77 -3.47 -1.81
C ALA A 1184 -27.20 -3.54 -3.30
N GLY A 1185 -26.44 -4.28 -4.13
CA GLY A 1185 -26.73 -4.48 -5.55
C GLY A 1185 -27.44 -5.79 -5.88
N GLN A 1186 -27.77 -6.61 -4.87
CA GLN A 1186 -28.58 -7.83 -4.96
C GLN A 1186 -30.03 -7.51 -4.59
#